data_AF-A0AAE0T6Q6-F1
#
_entry.id   AF-A0AAE0T6Q6-F1
#
_cell.length_a   1.000
_cell.length_b   1.000
_cell.length_c   1.000
_cell.angle_alpha   90.00
_cell.angle_beta   90.00
_cell.angle_gamma   90.00
#
_symmetry.space_group_name_H-M   'P 1'
#
loop_
_entity.id
_entity.type
_entity.pdbx_description
1 polymer ?
#
loop_
_entity_poly.entity_id
_entity_poly.type
_entity_poly.pdbx_seq_one_letter_code
_entity_poly.pdbx_strand_id
1 'polypeptide(L)'
;MPMIVAEELDANWENIIVEQAPLNTTIFKRQLAGGSQSVRQGWQALRMAGATARRMLVEAAATAWNVPVNEITTSQGMIENKKNGQSASYGEMASAASKIPVPKEVQLKSIKDFKIIGTSKNNVDGKNIVTGKPLFGIDYRREGMFIAMIVHPPAFGLKLKSFDDTVSRSMPGIKDIIKIKVYENQDKNWSDATAFNELVVVVGKSTWEVLNAKKALKLEWEKVGDVTDSLLSFTGDKNITKYPGALESTEMHKKQMEEFSKKKGQIVRKDGDPERAFKNASHVIERSYSAPFLAHNTMEPMNFFAHVQNDKVELVGPIQTPEFMEKSVSARLGIPLEKIDIQMTRMGGGFGRRLYGHYLVEAALISQKMQAPIKLIYTREDDMTHGNYRPTYYVTYRAAFDANKNLTAFHVKAGGIPESPIFPNRFPAGAVENYLVEEWKIDSNIVIGAFRAPRSNFIAGAEQSFIDEIAEFSGKDPIDFRLELLENAKKNKIGQVNDYVIDRLAGVLQLVKEKSHWGKQKDVHQGVSAYFCHDSYVANVVDMVIENGKSIIKKIHCAVDCGIVVNPISAINLVEGGSIDAVGHALYSGLTFKDGEAQEKNFDRYKLIRHSDAPKKIEVHFVKNEIDPTGLGEPPFPPVIGALANAMYKAYGKRFYHQPFLGECASPEPTKYTITFNSNGGSNIANIIVISGNKASKPTNPTRTGYTFVAWYKEAEFSNAWTEVTTVGTIFSARSAAQLVVFTKSGGTQKMYLIGGHDVNSTRLNDVRSSADGSSWVNETANSTSKFTERYLNSALVFNNKMWVIGGADGTNKRDDVWSSSDGGTWTQEVENASFLTKSNSDKTARSDFSTIVFDKKIYLWGGK
;
A
#
# COMPACT_ATOMS: atom_id res chain seq x y z
N MET A 1 -20.14 7.98 -15.39
CA MET A 1 -20.30 9.19 -16.23
C MET A 1 -21.12 8.91 -17.48
N PRO A 2 -20.71 8.03 -18.42
CA PRO A 2 -21.49 7.78 -19.64
C PRO A 2 -22.93 7.31 -19.38
N MET A 3 -23.15 6.48 -18.36
CA MET A 3 -24.51 6.05 -17.95
C MET A 3 -25.42 7.21 -17.55
N ILE A 4 -24.88 8.31 -17.02
CA ILE A 4 -25.66 9.48 -16.59
C ILE A 4 -26.21 10.21 -17.83
N VAL A 5 -25.36 10.39 -18.84
CA VAL A 5 -25.76 11.00 -20.11
C VAL A 5 -26.75 10.08 -20.84
N ALA A 6 -26.43 8.78 -20.94
CA ALA A 6 -27.27 7.81 -21.62
C ALA A 6 -28.66 7.67 -20.99
N GLU A 7 -28.75 7.76 -19.66
CA GLU A 7 -30.04 7.76 -18.93
C GLU A 7 -30.92 8.91 -19.40
N GLU A 8 -30.43 10.15 -19.30
CA GLU A 8 -31.22 11.32 -19.67
C GLU A 8 -31.45 11.42 -21.18
N LEU A 9 -30.59 10.80 -21.98
CA LEU A 9 -30.74 10.72 -23.42
C LEU A 9 -31.78 9.67 -23.85
N ASP A 10 -32.24 8.78 -22.96
CA ASP A 10 -33.04 7.59 -23.33
C ASP A 10 -32.34 6.70 -24.37
N ALA A 11 -31.01 6.64 -24.34
CA ALA A 11 -30.23 5.84 -25.28
C ALA A 11 -30.18 4.36 -24.90
N ASN A 12 -30.07 3.48 -25.89
CA ASN A 12 -29.72 2.09 -25.64
C ASN A 12 -28.23 1.99 -25.26
N TRP A 13 -27.93 1.40 -24.09
CA TRP A 13 -26.56 1.26 -23.59
C TRP A 13 -25.64 0.50 -24.55
N GLU A 14 -26.17 -0.51 -25.27
CA GLU A 14 -25.37 -1.33 -26.19
C GLU A 14 -24.85 -0.54 -27.39
N ASN A 15 -25.43 0.63 -27.67
CA ASN A 15 -25.01 1.52 -28.76
C ASN A 15 -24.04 2.63 -28.28
N ILE A 16 -23.65 2.64 -26.99
CA ILE A 16 -22.81 3.70 -26.43
C ILE A 16 -21.33 3.37 -26.65
N ILE A 17 -20.64 4.27 -27.35
CA ILE A 17 -19.19 4.28 -27.48
C ILE A 17 -18.63 5.36 -26.55
N VAL A 18 -17.58 5.02 -25.81
CA VAL A 18 -16.91 5.95 -24.89
C VAL A 18 -15.49 6.20 -25.36
N GLU A 19 -15.18 7.46 -25.62
CA GLU A 19 -13.86 7.90 -26.04
C GLU A 19 -13.25 8.82 -24.97
N GLN A 20 -11.95 8.66 -24.73
CA GLN A 20 -11.21 9.51 -23.81
C GLN A 20 -10.95 10.87 -24.48
N ALA A 21 -11.57 11.93 -23.97
CA ALA A 21 -11.32 13.28 -24.46
C ALA A 21 -9.87 13.72 -24.15
N PRO A 22 -9.19 14.45 -25.06
CA PRO A 22 -7.95 15.16 -24.76
C PRO A 22 -8.21 16.33 -23.82
N LEU A 23 -7.16 17.00 -23.35
CA LEU A 23 -7.31 18.29 -22.68
C LEU A 23 -7.92 19.31 -23.65
N ASN A 24 -9.02 19.94 -23.24
CA ASN A 24 -9.69 21.00 -23.97
C ASN A 24 -10.42 21.93 -22.98
N THR A 25 -9.72 22.97 -22.55
CA THR A 25 -10.22 23.97 -21.59
C THR A 25 -11.26 24.93 -22.19
N THR A 26 -11.42 24.96 -23.52
CA THR A 26 -12.47 25.71 -24.20
C THR A 26 -13.84 25.05 -24.05
N ILE A 27 -13.89 23.72 -24.12
CA ILE A 27 -15.14 22.94 -24.05
C ILE A 27 -15.44 22.50 -22.61
N PHE A 28 -14.41 22.10 -21.85
CA PHE A 28 -14.57 21.58 -20.50
C PHE A 28 -14.10 22.58 -19.46
N LYS A 29 -14.99 22.94 -18.53
CA LYS A 29 -14.65 23.82 -17.40
C LYS A 29 -13.62 23.22 -16.43
N ARG A 30 -13.49 21.89 -16.39
CA ARG A 30 -12.64 21.17 -15.44
C ARG A 30 -12.29 19.78 -15.95
N GLN A 31 -11.00 19.50 -16.15
CA GLN A 31 -10.49 18.16 -16.47
C GLN A 31 -9.48 17.70 -15.41
N LEU A 32 -10.02 17.19 -14.30
CA LEU A 32 -9.24 16.66 -13.18
C LEU A 32 -9.89 15.39 -12.62
N ALA A 33 -9.07 14.36 -12.38
CA ALA A 33 -9.47 13.12 -11.74
C ALA A 33 -8.84 12.99 -10.34
N GLY A 34 -9.54 13.39 -9.29
CA GLY A 34 -9.02 13.37 -7.91
C GLY A 34 -10.06 13.80 -6.89
N GLY A 35 -9.81 13.52 -5.60
CA GLY A 35 -10.67 13.90 -4.48
C GLY A 35 -12.08 13.30 -4.51
N SER A 36 -12.28 12.21 -5.26
CA SER A 36 -13.56 11.55 -5.50
C SER A 36 -14.64 12.47 -6.11
N GLN A 37 -14.22 13.41 -6.96
CA GLN A 37 -15.09 14.49 -7.44
C GLN A 37 -15.81 14.21 -8.77
N SER A 38 -15.33 13.29 -9.60
CA SER A 38 -15.77 13.18 -11.01
C SER A 38 -17.28 12.96 -11.18
N VAL A 39 -17.89 12.09 -10.36
CA VAL A 39 -19.34 11.86 -10.44
C VAL A 39 -20.11 12.99 -9.76
N ARG A 40 -19.77 13.37 -8.52
CA ARG A 40 -20.53 14.39 -7.76
C ARG A 40 -20.55 15.77 -8.44
N GLN A 41 -19.41 16.19 -9.01
CA GLN A 41 -19.31 17.46 -9.75
C GLN A 41 -19.93 17.36 -11.15
N GLY A 42 -19.90 16.16 -11.75
CA GLY A 42 -20.45 15.91 -13.08
C GLY A 42 -21.94 15.62 -13.11
N TRP A 43 -22.57 15.30 -11.97
CA TRP A 43 -23.93 14.75 -11.91
C TRP A 43 -24.94 15.64 -12.65
N GLN A 44 -25.10 16.89 -12.22
CA GLN A 44 -26.07 17.81 -12.82
C GLN A 44 -25.71 18.14 -14.28
N ALA A 45 -24.44 18.45 -14.56
CA ALA A 45 -23.99 18.83 -15.90
C ALA A 45 -24.18 17.70 -16.93
N LEU A 46 -23.87 16.44 -16.57
CA LEU A 46 -24.03 15.29 -17.44
C LEU A 46 -25.50 14.93 -17.66
N ARG A 47 -26.34 15.08 -16.62
CA ARG A 47 -27.78 14.89 -16.75
C ARG A 47 -28.39 15.92 -17.71
N MET A 48 -28.05 17.19 -17.52
CA MET A 48 -28.45 18.27 -18.41
C MET A 48 -27.98 18.03 -19.84
N ALA A 49 -26.74 17.58 -20.05
CA ALA A 49 -26.23 17.26 -21.38
C ALA A 49 -27.08 16.20 -22.11
N GLY A 50 -27.44 15.09 -21.43
CA GLY A 50 -28.29 14.05 -22.00
C GLY A 50 -29.72 14.54 -22.27
N ALA A 51 -30.33 15.25 -21.31
CA ALA A 51 -31.70 15.75 -21.43
C ALA A 51 -31.84 16.81 -22.54
N THR A 52 -30.84 17.70 -22.66
CA THR A 52 -30.76 18.71 -23.73
C THR A 52 -30.61 18.07 -25.09
N ALA A 53 -29.73 17.09 -25.25
CA ALA A 53 -29.59 16.36 -26.51
C ALA A 53 -30.90 15.66 -26.90
N ARG A 54 -31.57 14.97 -25.95
CA ARG A 54 -32.88 14.36 -26.18
C ARG A 54 -33.93 15.40 -26.61
N ARG A 55 -33.97 16.56 -25.95
CA ARG A 55 -34.92 17.63 -26.28
C ARG A 55 -34.73 18.13 -27.71
N MET A 56 -33.49 18.39 -28.11
CA MET A 56 -33.17 18.85 -29.47
C MET A 56 -33.52 17.78 -30.52
N LEU A 57 -33.26 16.51 -30.24
CA LEU A 57 -33.65 15.39 -31.11
C LEU A 57 -35.17 15.32 -31.30
N VAL A 58 -35.93 15.46 -30.21
CA VAL A 58 -37.40 15.48 -30.24
C VAL A 58 -37.93 16.69 -31.01
N GLU A 59 -37.36 17.89 -30.84
CA GLU A 59 -37.76 19.08 -31.59
C GLU A 59 -37.46 18.97 -33.10
N ALA A 60 -36.33 18.33 -33.45
CA ALA A 60 -35.99 18.06 -34.85
C ALA A 60 -37.01 17.12 -35.48
N ALA A 61 -37.39 16.05 -34.79
CA ALA A 61 -38.42 15.12 -35.25
C ALA A 61 -39.81 15.79 -35.34
N ALA A 62 -40.18 16.60 -34.35
CA ALA A 62 -41.45 17.34 -34.34
C ALA A 62 -41.57 18.26 -35.57
N THR A 63 -40.48 18.96 -35.88
CA THR A 63 -40.37 19.80 -37.07
C THR A 63 -40.47 18.98 -38.35
N ALA A 64 -39.72 17.87 -38.44
CA ALA A 64 -39.70 17.01 -39.62
C ALA A 64 -41.07 16.33 -39.88
N TRP A 65 -41.79 15.99 -38.83
CA TRP A 65 -43.08 15.30 -38.90
C TRP A 65 -44.28 16.26 -38.90
N ASN A 66 -44.05 17.55 -38.68
CA ASN A 66 -45.07 18.57 -38.53
C ASN A 66 -46.12 18.21 -37.45
N VAL A 67 -45.64 17.79 -36.27
CA VAL A 67 -46.46 17.41 -35.12
C VAL A 67 -46.04 18.18 -33.86
N PRO A 68 -46.93 18.38 -32.87
CA PRO A 68 -46.55 18.96 -31.59
C PRO A 68 -45.51 18.12 -30.85
N VAL A 69 -44.52 18.78 -30.24
CA VAL A 69 -43.43 18.12 -29.49
C VAL A 69 -43.93 17.21 -28.36
N ASN A 70 -45.04 17.57 -27.70
CA ASN A 70 -45.62 16.77 -26.61
C ASN A 70 -46.29 15.46 -27.07
N GLU A 71 -46.42 15.22 -28.38
CA GLU A 71 -46.88 13.95 -28.94
C GLU A 71 -45.75 12.95 -29.16
N ILE A 72 -44.50 13.41 -29.04
CA ILE A 72 -43.31 12.61 -29.30
C ILE A 72 -42.75 12.08 -27.99
N THR A 73 -42.45 10.80 -27.98
CA THR A 73 -41.77 10.10 -26.90
C THR A 73 -40.45 9.52 -27.38
N THR A 74 -39.58 9.15 -26.44
CA THR A 74 -38.30 8.51 -26.78
C THR A 74 -38.07 7.26 -25.93
N SER A 75 -37.41 6.28 -26.51
CA SER A 75 -36.91 5.12 -25.78
C SER A 75 -35.82 4.40 -26.58
N GLN A 76 -34.79 3.92 -25.90
CA GLN A 76 -33.73 3.08 -26.50
C GLN A 76 -33.06 3.70 -27.74
N GLY A 77 -32.93 5.03 -27.79
CA GLY A 77 -32.36 5.76 -28.92
C GLY A 77 -33.32 5.96 -30.11
N MET A 78 -34.61 5.69 -29.91
CA MET A 78 -35.68 5.89 -30.88
C MET A 78 -36.57 7.05 -30.46
N ILE A 79 -37.09 7.75 -31.46
CA ILE A 79 -38.09 8.81 -31.35
C ILE A 79 -39.38 8.26 -31.94
N GLU A 80 -40.50 8.42 -31.25
CA GLU A 80 -41.80 7.84 -31.65
C GLU A 80 -42.94 8.82 -31.42
N ASN A 81 -43.79 9.02 -32.43
CA ASN A 81 -45.12 9.60 -32.25
C ASN A 81 -46.14 8.47 -32.10
N LYS A 82 -46.67 8.30 -30.88
CA LYS A 82 -47.61 7.22 -30.57
C LYS A 82 -49.00 7.39 -31.20
N LYS A 83 -49.36 8.59 -31.65
CA LYS A 83 -50.67 8.86 -32.25
C LYS A 83 -50.76 8.40 -33.70
N ASN A 84 -49.68 8.53 -34.46
CA ASN A 84 -49.67 8.24 -35.89
C ASN A 84 -48.63 7.18 -36.31
N GLY A 85 -47.83 6.65 -35.37
CA GLY A 85 -46.88 5.57 -35.61
C GLY A 85 -45.57 5.99 -36.27
N GLN A 86 -45.31 7.28 -36.47
CA GLN A 86 -44.02 7.75 -37.00
C GLN A 86 -42.87 7.43 -36.03
N SER A 87 -41.74 6.99 -36.58
CA SER A 87 -40.55 6.63 -35.83
C SER A 87 -39.28 7.05 -36.57
N ALA A 88 -38.24 7.42 -35.83
CA ALA A 88 -36.89 7.65 -36.33
C ALA A 88 -35.85 7.32 -35.25
N SER A 89 -34.68 6.88 -35.66
CA SER A 89 -33.51 6.78 -34.78
C SER A 89 -32.93 8.16 -34.47
N TYR A 90 -32.17 8.26 -33.38
CA TYR A 90 -31.42 9.49 -33.08
C TYR A 90 -30.42 9.85 -34.19
N GLY A 91 -29.83 8.87 -34.86
CA GLY A 91 -28.89 9.09 -35.95
C GLY A 91 -29.53 9.83 -37.13
N GLU A 92 -30.76 9.46 -37.50
CA GLU A 92 -31.52 10.11 -38.57
C GLU A 92 -31.83 11.59 -38.27
N MET A 93 -32.02 11.94 -37.00
CA MET A 93 -32.37 13.31 -36.58
C MET A 93 -31.17 14.14 -36.12
N ALA A 94 -29.99 13.54 -35.91
CA ALA A 94 -28.84 14.20 -35.29
C ALA A 94 -28.39 15.48 -36.02
N SER A 95 -28.26 15.44 -37.35
CA SER A 95 -27.82 16.61 -38.14
C SER A 95 -28.84 17.73 -38.17
N ALA A 96 -30.13 17.43 -38.04
CA ALA A 96 -31.18 18.44 -37.90
C ALA A 96 -31.17 19.02 -36.47
N ALA A 97 -31.07 18.15 -35.47
CA ALA A 97 -31.00 18.54 -34.06
C ALA A 97 -29.81 19.45 -33.76
N SER A 98 -28.64 19.24 -34.37
CA SER A 98 -27.46 20.08 -34.15
C SER A 98 -27.62 21.54 -34.62
N LYS A 99 -28.63 21.83 -35.44
CA LYS A 99 -28.96 23.18 -35.91
C LYS A 99 -29.99 23.89 -35.02
N ILE A 100 -30.60 23.16 -34.09
CA ILE A 100 -31.57 23.72 -33.15
C ILE A 100 -30.84 24.52 -32.07
N PRO A 101 -31.29 25.75 -31.74
CA PRO A 101 -30.73 26.50 -30.63
C PRO A 101 -30.81 25.71 -29.33
N VAL A 102 -29.71 25.67 -28.56
CA VAL A 102 -29.67 24.93 -27.29
C VAL A 102 -30.74 25.48 -26.33
N PRO A 103 -31.71 24.65 -25.89
CA PRO A 103 -32.75 25.07 -24.95
C PRO A 103 -32.16 25.59 -23.62
N LYS A 104 -32.73 26.68 -23.10
CA LYS A 104 -32.31 27.27 -21.81
C LYS A 104 -32.76 26.43 -20.60
N GLU A 105 -33.91 25.78 -20.72
CA GLU A 105 -34.50 24.95 -19.67
C GLU A 105 -34.86 23.59 -20.26
N VAL A 106 -34.47 22.52 -19.56
CA VAL A 106 -34.87 21.15 -19.89
C VAL A 106 -35.26 20.40 -18.64
N GLN A 107 -36.30 19.58 -18.74
CA GLN A 107 -36.74 18.75 -17.64
C GLN A 107 -35.86 17.50 -17.55
N LEU A 108 -35.26 17.29 -16.37
CA LEU A 108 -34.56 16.06 -16.03
C LEU A 108 -35.55 14.97 -15.63
N LYS A 109 -35.20 13.70 -15.89
CA LYS A 109 -35.99 12.55 -15.41
C LYS A 109 -36.11 12.55 -13.89
N SER A 110 -37.19 11.99 -13.36
CA SER A 110 -37.23 11.68 -11.93
C SER A 110 -36.49 10.37 -11.65
N ILE A 111 -35.98 10.18 -10.43
CA ILE A 111 -35.16 9.00 -10.07
C ILE A 111 -35.92 7.68 -10.31
N LYS A 112 -37.23 7.66 -10.01
CA LYS A 112 -38.11 6.51 -10.26
C LYS A 112 -38.24 6.13 -11.74
N ASP A 113 -37.91 7.04 -12.65
CA ASP A 113 -37.98 6.83 -14.10
C ASP A 113 -36.63 6.38 -14.70
N PHE A 114 -35.59 6.22 -13.87
CA PHE A 114 -34.29 5.73 -14.33
C PHE A 114 -34.35 4.28 -14.79
N LYS A 115 -33.71 3.99 -15.92
CA LYS A 115 -33.66 2.65 -16.55
C LYS A 115 -32.25 2.07 -16.67
N ILE A 116 -31.23 2.93 -16.63
CA ILE A 116 -29.80 2.63 -16.78
C ILE A 116 -29.07 2.90 -15.47
N ILE A 117 -29.24 4.08 -14.86
CA ILE A 117 -28.67 4.41 -13.55
C ILE A 117 -29.22 3.44 -12.51
N GLY A 118 -28.35 2.92 -11.64
CA GLY A 118 -28.71 1.90 -10.65
C GLY A 118 -28.69 0.46 -11.19
N THR A 119 -28.35 0.26 -12.47
CA THR A 119 -28.14 -1.07 -13.07
C THR A 119 -26.66 -1.39 -13.27
N SER A 120 -26.29 -2.67 -13.23
CA SER A 120 -24.91 -3.10 -13.41
C SER A 120 -24.52 -3.10 -14.89
N LYS A 121 -23.48 -2.34 -15.24
CA LYS A 121 -22.86 -2.33 -16.57
C LYS A 121 -21.37 -2.62 -16.46
N ASN A 122 -20.86 -3.46 -17.37
CA ASN A 122 -19.44 -3.79 -17.41
C ASN A 122 -18.59 -2.58 -17.83
N ASN A 123 -17.30 -2.64 -17.48
CA ASN A 123 -16.34 -1.62 -17.90
C ASN A 123 -16.28 -1.56 -19.44
N VAL A 124 -16.46 -0.36 -20.00
CA VAL A 124 -16.43 -0.11 -21.45
C VAL A 124 -15.09 -0.48 -22.10
N ASP A 125 -13.99 -0.43 -21.34
CA ASP A 125 -12.67 -0.87 -21.79
C ASP A 125 -12.39 -2.35 -21.49
N GLY A 126 -13.32 -3.06 -20.85
CA GLY A 126 -13.10 -4.40 -20.30
C GLY A 126 -12.56 -5.39 -21.32
N LYS A 127 -13.17 -5.45 -22.50
CA LYS A 127 -12.72 -6.31 -23.61
C LYS A 127 -11.31 -5.95 -24.09
N ASN A 128 -11.01 -4.65 -24.22
CA ASN A 128 -9.71 -4.18 -24.67
C ASN A 128 -8.60 -4.52 -23.65
N ILE A 129 -8.90 -4.44 -22.35
CA ILE A 129 -7.98 -4.80 -21.27
C ILE A 129 -7.66 -6.30 -21.31
N VAL A 130 -8.68 -7.16 -21.30
CA VAL A 130 -8.46 -8.62 -21.20
C VAL A 130 -7.88 -9.23 -22.48
N THR A 131 -7.95 -8.53 -23.61
CA THR A 131 -7.33 -8.94 -24.88
C THR A 131 -5.95 -8.32 -25.12
N GLY A 132 -5.43 -7.52 -24.17
CA GLY A 132 -4.09 -6.94 -24.24
C GLY A 132 -3.95 -5.85 -25.32
N LYS A 133 -5.01 -5.09 -25.60
CA LYS A 133 -4.91 -3.92 -26.50
C LYS A 133 -4.02 -2.84 -25.86
N PRO A 134 -3.24 -2.10 -26.66
CA PRO A 134 -2.36 -1.04 -26.17
C PRO A 134 -3.21 0.15 -25.73
N LEU A 135 -3.42 0.29 -24.42
CA LEU A 135 -4.28 1.33 -23.83
C LEU A 135 -3.49 2.25 -22.89
N PHE A 136 -2.35 1.80 -22.40
CA PHE A 136 -1.57 2.46 -21.37
C PHE A 136 -0.47 3.31 -21.97
N GLY A 137 0.02 4.30 -21.22
CA GLY A 137 1.11 5.16 -21.69
C GLY A 137 2.36 4.34 -22.02
N ILE A 138 2.62 3.27 -21.25
CA ILE A 138 3.73 2.36 -21.48
C ILE A 138 3.65 1.58 -22.80
N ASP A 139 2.45 1.51 -23.42
CA ASP A 139 2.23 0.87 -24.71
C ASP A 139 2.42 1.85 -25.88
N TYR A 140 2.33 3.17 -25.64
CA TYR A 140 2.38 4.19 -26.68
C TYR A 140 3.65 4.10 -27.55
N ARG A 141 3.48 4.22 -28.87
CA ARG A 141 4.56 4.18 -29.86
C ARG A 141 4.30 5.24 -30.92
N ARG A 142 5.39 5.86 -31.39
CA ARG A 142 5.41 6.72 -32.58
C ARG A 142 6.65 6.40 -33.40
N GLU A 143 6.54 6.55 -34.72
CA GLU A 143 7.69 6.46 -35.60
C GLU A 143 8.78 7.47 -35.21
N GLY A 144 10.05 7.05 -35.30
CA GLY A 144 11.21 7.89 -34.94
C GLY A 144 11.41 8.11 -33.43
N MET A 145 10.55 7.56 -32.57
CA MET A 145 10.61 7.78 -31.12
C MET A 145 11.83 7.12 -30.45
N PHE A 146 12.53 7.86 -29.59
CA PHE A 146 13.57 7.31 -28.70
C PHE A 146 13.03 7.04 -27.30
N ILE A 147 13.71 6.13 -26.58
CA ILE A 147 13.48 5.87 -25.16
C ILE A 147 14.40 6.77 -24.34
N ALA A 148 13.86 7.39 -23.30
CA ALA A 148 14.61 8.13 -22.31
C ALA A 148 14.44 7.51 -20.92
N MET A 149 15.53 7.43 -20.15
CA MET A 149 15.51 7.10 -18.73
C MET A 149 16.39 8.06 -17.94
N ILE A 150 15.91 8.45 -16.76
CA ILE A 150 16.58 9.42 -15.89
C ILE A 150 17.40 8.70 -14.83
N VAL A 151 18.60 9.20 -14.52
CA VAL A 151 19.31 8.88 -13.28
C VAL A 151 18.97 9.93 -12.24
N HIS A 152 18.29 9.51 -11.18
CA HIS A 152 17.95 10.37 -10.05
C HIS A 152 19.03 10.27 -8.95
N PRO A 153 19.16 11.29 -8.09
CA PRO A 153 20.00 11.21 -6.89
C PRO A 153 19.60 10.03 -6.00
N PRO A 154 20.56 9.33 -5.38
CA PRO A 154 20.28 8.11 -4.59
C PRO A 154 19.59 8.39 -3.26
N ALA A 155 19.53 9.66 -2.82
CA ALA A 155 18.94 10.07 -1.55
C ALA A 155 18.34 11.47 -1.65
N PHE A 156 17.26 11.70 -0.92
CA PHE A 156 16.75 13.04 -0.64
C PHE A 156 17.82 13.85 0.11
N GLY A 157 17.93 15.14 -0.20
CA GLY A 157 19.02 15.99 0.31
C GLY A 157 20.30 15.92 -0.52
N LEU A 158 20.34 15.19 -1.64
CA LEU A 158 21.43 15.19 -2.60
C LEU A 158 21.05 15.84 -3.94
N LYS A 159 22.05 16.40 -4.61
CA LYS A 159 21.96 16.90 -5.99
C LYS A 159 23.18 16.46 -6.80
N LEU A 160 23.07 16.51 -8.12
CA LEU A 160 24.16 16.18 -9.03
C LEU A 160 25.34 17.15 -8.84
N LYS A 161 26.54 16.61 -8.61
CA LYS A 161 27.79 17.37 -8.62
C LYS A 161 28.45 17.31 -10.00
N SER A 162 28.67 16.10 -10.50
CA SER A 162 29.30 15.83 -11.80
C SER A 162 28.92 14.44 -12.31
N PHE A 163 29.18 14.17 -13.59
CA PHE A 163 29.05 12.83 -14.15
C PHE A 163 30.11 12.60 -15.23
N ASP A 164 30.54 11.35 -15.39
CA ASP A 164 31.36 10.85 -16.50
C ASP A 164 30.51 9.86 -17.30
N ASP A 165 30.23 10.24 -18.55
CA ASP A 165 29.42 9.47 -19.48
C ASP A 165 30.23 8.78 -20.59
N THR A 166 31.56 8.84 -20.53
CA THR A 166 32.45 8.36 -21.62
C THR A 166 32.12 6.93 -22.03
N VAL A 167 31.95 6.04 -21.04
CA VAL A 167 31.60 4.63 -21.28
C VAL A 167 30.17 4.51 -21.81
N SER A 168 29.19 5.08 -21.10
CA SER A 168 27.76 4.96 -21.43
C SER A 168 27.42 5.53 -22.81
N ARG A 169 28.05 6.64 -23.21
CA ARG A 169 27.86 7.29 -24.52
C ARG A 169 28.34 6.41 -25.67
N SER A 170 29.35 5.58 -25.44
CA SER A 170 29.88 4.63 -26.44
C SER A 170 29.06 3.35 -26.58
N MET A 171 28.09 3.10 -25.69
CA MET A 171 27.30 1.87 -25.69
C MET A 171 26.34 1.81 -26.89
N PRO A 172 26.06 0.61 -27.42
CA PRO A 172 25.15 0.43 -28.55
C PRO A 172 23.78 1.08 -28.34
N GLY A 173 23.27 1.74 -29.39
CA GLY A 173 21.92 2.31 -29.40
C GLY A 173 21.73 3.60 -28.63
N ILE A 174 22.73 4.07 -27.88
CA ILE A 174 22.70 5.36 -27.19
C ILE A 174 22.84 6.50 -28.19
N LYS A 175 21.97 7.50 -28.04
CA LYS A 175 21.92 8.69 -28.90
C LYS A 175 22.55 9.88 -28.23
N ASP A 176 22.17 10.12 -26.98
CA ASP A 176 22.78 11.18 -26.19
C ASP A 176 22.62 10.91 -24.70
N ILE A 177 23.43 11.58 -23.92
CA ILE A 177 23.35 11.66 -22.46
C ILE A 177 23.37 13.15 -22.13
N ILE A 178 22.27 13.65 -21.59
CA ILE A 178 22.03 15.08 -21.42
C ILE A 178 21.72 15.42 -19.96
N LYS A 179 22.04 16.66 -19.57
CA LYS A 179 21.56 17.25 -18.32
C LYS A 179 20.31 18.08 -18.57
N ILE A 180 19.29 17.90 -17.73
CA ILE A 180 18.09 18.74 -17.71
C ILE A 180 17.92 19.40 -16.33
N LYS A 181 17.27 20.56 -16.32
CA LYS A 181 16.81 21.24 -15.11
C LYS A 181 15.29 21.39 -15.21
N VAL A 182 14.52 20.67 -14.39
CA VAL A 182 13.06 20.53 -14.58
C VAL A 182 12.35 21.86 -14.40
N TYR A 183 12.65 22.57 -13.32
CA TYR A 183 12.11 23.88 -13.00
C TYR A 183 13.23 24.92 -12.82
N GLU A 184 13.00 26.14 -13.28
CA GLU A 184 13.93 27.26 -13.14
C GLU A 184 13.38 28.24 -12.08
N ASN A 185 13.10 29.48 -12.46
CA ASN A 185 12.64 30.52 -11.54
C ASN A 185 11.13 30.78 -11.63
N GLN A 186 10.39 29.98 -12.41
CA GLN A 186 8.95 30.11 -12.53
C GLN A 186 8.23 29.65 -11.26
N ASP A 187 7.06 30.24 -10.98
CA ASP A 187 6.17 29.75 -9.94
C ASP A 187 5.73 28.32 -10.29
N LYS A 188 5.95 27.40 -9.36
CA LYS A 188 5.47 26.01 -9.44
C LYS A 188 4.03 25.95 -8.97
N ASN A 189 3.20 25.12 -9.57
CA ASN A 189 1.87 24.84 -9.03
C ASN A 189 1.89 23.64 -8.08
N TRP A 190 0.80 23.44 -7.33
CA TRP A 190 0.66 22.39 -6.32
C TRP A 190 0.93 20.95 -6.85
N SER A 191 0.83 20.72 -8.17
CA SER A 191 1.11 19.43 -8.81
C SER A 191 2.55 19.26 -9.32
N ASP A 192 3.38 20.30 -9.23
CA ASP A 192 4.82 20.30 -9.59
C ASP A 192 5.73 19.79 -8.47
N ALA A 193 5.28 18.76 -7.73
CA ALA A 193 6.04 18.22 -6.62
C ALA A 193 7.15 17.28 -7.12
N THR A 194 8.42 17.66 -6.93
CA THR A 194 9.63 16.84 -7.17
C THR A 194 10.75 17.27 -6.24
N ALA A 195 11.57 16.32 -5.78
CA ALA A 195 12.74 16.59 -4.94
C ALA A 195 13.99 16.92 -5.75
N PHE A 196 14.01 16.47 -7.01
CA PHE A 196 15.22 16.42 -7.81
C PHE A 196 15.05 17.29 -9.04
N ASN A 197 15.72 18.43 -9.03
CA ASN A 197 15.54 19.43 -10.08
C ASN A 197 16.56 19.32 -11.22
N GLU A 198 17.79 18.87 -10.93
CA GLU A 198 18.84 18.68 -11.93
C GLU A 198 19.09 17.19 -12.14
N LEU A 199 18.89 16.73 -13.37
CA LEU A 199 18.80 15.31 -13.70
C LEU A 199 19.69 14.97 -14.91
N VAL A 200 20.29 13.78 -14.89
CA VAL A 200 21.01 13.20 -16.04
C VAL A 200 20.08 12.23 -16.74
N VAL A 201 19.98 12.34 -18.07
CA VAL A 201 19.06 11.56 -18.90
C VAL A 201 19.84 10.79 -19.93
N VAL A 202 19.60 9.49 -20.03
CA VAL A 202 20.11 8.64 -21.11
C VAL A 202 19.03 8.46 -22.15
N VAL A 203 19.34 8.77 -23.41
CA VAL A 203 18.41 8.66 -24.54
C VAL A 203 18.96 7.68 -25.58
N GLY A 204 18.14 6.76 -26.07
CA GLY A 204 18.57 5.72 -27.00
C GLY A 204 17.43 5.01 -27.73
N LYS A 205 17.79 4.00 -28.53
CA LYS A 205 16.86 3.32 -29.44
C LYS A 205 15.91 2.33 -28.75
N SER A 206 16.34 1.70 -27.67
CA SER A 206 15.54 0.68 -26.99
C SER A 206 15.64 0.77 -25.46
N THR A 207 14.64 0.21 -24.78
CA THR A 207 14.58 0.14 -23.31
C THR A 207 15.80 -0.58 -22.73
N TRP A 208 16.25 -1.69 -23.34
CA TRP A 208 17.37 -2.48 -22.84
C TRP A 208 18.71 -1.75 -22.97
N GLU A 209 18.98 -1.14 -24.11
CA GLU A 209 20.21 -0.38 -24.35
C GLU A 209 20.31 0.81 -23.38
N VAL A 210 19.23 1.61 -23.29
CA VAL A 210 19.16 2.76 -22.39
C VAL A 210 19.33 2.36 -20.92
N LEU A 211 18.71 1.26 -20.50
CA LEU A 211 18.83 0.77 -19.12
C LEU A 211 20.27 0.33 -18.79
N ASN A 212 20.97 -0.33 -19.72
CA ASN A 212 22.36 -0.74 -19.49
C ASN A 212 23.30 0.46 -19.45
N ALA A 213 23.13 1.43 -20.35
CA ALA A 213 23.91 2.67 -20.33
C ALA A 213 23.63 3.51 -19.06
N LYS A 214 22.38 3.55 -18.60
CA LYS A 214 22.00 4.16 -17.32
C LYS A 214 22.77 3.54 -16.15
N LYS A 215 22.90 2.20 -16.11
CA LYS A 215 23.64 1.48 -15.05
C LYS A 215 25.15 1.69 -15.11
N ALA A 216 25.70 1.94 -16.30
CA ALA A 216 27.14 2.14 -16.49
C ALA A 216 27.62 3.58 -16.21
N LEU A 217 26.69 4.54 -16.07
CA LEU A 217 27.02 5.93 -15.80
C LEU A 217 27.72 6.09 -14.45
N LYS A 218 28.77 6.92 -14.43
CA LYS A 218 29.46 7.30 -13.20
C LYS A 218 28.99 8.69 -12.80
N LEU A 219 28.40 8.82 -11.61
CA LEU A 219 27.88 10.10 -11.11
C LEU A 219 28.46 10.40 -9.73
N GLU A 220 28.77 11.67 -9.50
CA GLU A 220 29.06 12.20 -8.17
C GLU A 220 27.90 13.05 -7.69
N TRP A 221 27.58 12.90 -6.41
CA TRP A 221 26.50 13.62 -5.74
C TRP A 221 27.07 14.47 -4.61
N GLU A 222 26.44 15.60 -4.35
CA GLU A 222 26.75 16.45 -3.20
C GLU A 222 25.48 16.83 -2.44
N LYS A 223 25.64 17.22 -1.17
CA LYS A 223 24.51 17.65 -0.35
C LYS A 223 23.90 18.94 -0.90
N VAL A 224 22.57 19.01 -0.86
CA VAL A 224 21.85 20.27 -1.06
C VAL A 224 21.82 21.05 0.26
N GLY A 225 21.77 22.38 0.17
CA GLY A 225 21.46 23.23 1.33
C GLY A 225 19.96 23.31 1.58
N ASP A 226 19.56 24.08 2.59
CA ASP A 226 18.15 24.44 2.77
C ASP A 226 17.63 25.20 1.53
N VAL A 227 16.48 24.78 1.02
CA VAL A 227 15.80 25.41 -0.12
C VAL A 227 14.45 25.95 0.32
N THR A 228 14.09 27.12 -0.17
CA THR A 228 12.75 27.68 -0.03
C THR A 228 12.16 27.86 -1.42
N ASP A 229 10.91 27.44 -1.60
CA ASP A 229 10.21 27.50 -2.89
C ASP A 229 8.82 28.12 -2.77
N SER A 230 8.31 28.66 -3.87
CA SER A 230 6.96 29.22 -4.00
C SER A 230 6.09 28.23 -4.77
N LEU A 231 5.08 27.69 -4.08
CA LEU A 231 4.07 26.81 -4.67
C LEU A 231 2.73 27.53 -4.74
N LEU A 232 2.14 27.62 -5.93
CA LEU A 232 0.77 28.05 -6.12
C LEU A 232 -0.19 26.98 -5.61
N SER A 233 -1.12 27.37 -4.75
CA SER A 233 -2.20 26.53 -4.27
C SER A 233 -3.13 26.12 -5.41
N PHE A 234 -4.09 25.26 -5.11
CA PHE A 234 -5.15 24.90 -6.06
C PHE A 234 -5.94 26.14 -6.55
N THR A 235 -6.04 27.19 -5.73
CA THR A 235 -6.72 28.46 -6.03
C THR A 235 -5.80 29.52 -6.63
N GLY A 236 -4.49 29.25 -6.74
CA GLY A 236 -3.50 30.17 -7.28
C GLY A 236 -2.79 31.04 -6.24
N ASP A 237 -3.05 30.82 -4.95
CA ASP A 237 -2.39 31.55 -3.86
C ASP A 237 -0.94 31.08 -3.69
N LYS A 238 0.00 32.01 -3.55
CA LYS A 238 1.42 31.67 -3.34
C LYS A 238 1.67 31.22 -1.91
N ASN A 239 2.18 29.99 -1.75
CA ASN A 239 2.63 29.44 -0.48
C ASN A 239 4.14 29.23 -0.50
N ILE A 240 4.81 29.72 0.54
CA ILE A 240 6.25 29.50 0.73
C ILE A 240 6.47 28.17 1.47
N THR A 241 7.21 27.27 0.84
CA THR A 241 7.54 25.94 1.40
C THR A 241 9.02 25.84 1.66
N LYS A 242 9.39 25.35 2.85
CA LYS A 242 10.78 25.13 3.25
C LYS A 242 11.14 23.65 3.11
N TYR A 243 12.27 23.38 2.46
CA TYR A 243 12.86 22.05 2.31
C TYR A 243 14.25 22.04 2.96
N PRO A 244 14.40 21.42 4.13
CA PRO A 244 15.71 21.28 4.79
C PRO A 244 16.74 20.54 3.92
N GLY A 245 18.01 20.91 3.98
CA GLY A 245 19.10 20.21 3.27
C GLY A 245 19.58 18.90 3.95
N ALA A 246 18.87 18.45 4.98
CA ALA A 246 19.29 17.31 5.80
C ALA A 246 19.19 15.98 5.06
N LEU A 247 20.10 15.04 5.37
CA LEU A 247 19.97 13.65 4.97
C LEU A 247 19.08 12.93 5.99
N GLU A 248 17.79 12.88 5.71
CA GLU A 248 16.77 12.50 6.69
C GLU A 248 16.68 10.97 6.89
N SER A 249 16.44 10.52 8.12
CA SER A 249 16.26 9.09 8.43
C SER A 249 14.97 8.84 9.21
N THR A 250 14.39 7.65 9.09
CA THR A 250 13.17 7.29 9.81
C THR A 250 13.31 7.43 11.33
N GLU A 251 14.46 7.08 11.91
CA GLU A 251 14.70 7.23 13.35
C GLU A 251 14.78 8.71 13.78
N MET A 252 15.31 9.58 12.91
CA MET A 252 15.30 11.03 13.13
C MET A 252 13.86 11.56 13.14
N HIS A 253 13.05 11.16 12.16
CA HIS A 253 11.64 11.55 12.07
C HIS A 253 10.83 11.10 13.28
N LYS A 254 10.98 9.85 13.71
CA LYS A 254 10.28 9.32 14.89
C LYS A 254 10.59 10.16 16.13
N LYS A 255 11.88 10.39 16.40
CA LYS A 255 12.32 11.22 17.54
C LYS A 255 11.75 12.64 17.47
N GLN A 256 11.80 13.28 16.31
CA GLN A 256 11.26 14.63 16.14
C GLN A 256 9.74 14.66 16.33
N MET A 257 8.99 13.70 15.77
CA MET A 257 7.53 13.62 15.95
C MET A 257 7.15 13.39 17.42
N GLU A 258 7.88 12.54 18.15
CA GLU A 258 7.70 12.34 19.59
C GLU A 258 7.96 13.63 20.38
N GLU A 259 9.03 14.37 20.06
CA GLU A 259 9.34 15.66 20.69
C GLU A 259 8.27 16.73 20.39
N PHE A 260 7.78 16.82 19.14
CA PHE A 260 6.75 17.77 18.75
C PHE A 260 5.39 17.43 19.36
N SER A 261 5.06 16.14 19.52
CA SER A 261 3.83 15.70 20.19
C SER A 261 3.71 16.18 21.64
N LYS A 262 4.84 16.42 22.32
CA LYS A 262 4.91 16.92 23.71
C LYS A 262 4.79 18.44 23.80
N LYS A 263 4.98 19.16 22.69
CA LYS A 263 4.88 20.62 22.63
C LYS A 263 3.41 21.05 22.49
N LYS A 264 3.15 22.34 22.77
CA LYS A 264 1.86 22.96 22.44
C LYS A 264 1.73 23.04 20.92
N GLY A 265 0.64 22.54 20.38
CA GLY A 265 0.32 22.66 18.96
C GLY A 265 -0.44 23.95 18.67
N GLN A 266 -0.70 24.19 17.40
CA GLN A 266 -1.67 25.19 16.96
C GLN A 266 -3.07 24.67 17.26
N ILE A 267 -3.85 25.42 18.06
CA ILE A 267 -5.26 25.09 18.30
C ILE A 267 -6.05 25.39 17.03
N VAL A 268 -6.69 24.38 16.47
CA VAL A 268 -7.52 24.48 15.26
C VAL A 268 -9.01 24.23 15.54
N ARG A 269 -9.35 23.75 16.73
CA ARG A 269 -10.71 23.78 17.28
C ARG A 269 -10.67 23.66 18.80
N LYS A 270 -11.58 24.39 19.45
CA LYS A 270 -11.82 24.32 20.89
C LYS A 270 -13.31 24.54 21.16
N ASP A 271 -13.95 23.54 21.76
CA ASP A 271 -15.33 23.59 22.24
C ASP A 271 -15.31 23.43 23.77
N GLY A 272 -16.15 24.20 24.48
CA GLY A 272 -16.24 24.15 25.94
C GLY A 272 -14.97 24.59 26.69
N ASP A 273 -14.72 23.95 27.84
CA ASP A 273 -13.53 24.13 28.69
C ASP A 273 -12.79 22.78 28.91
N PRO A 274 -12.06 22.29 27.87
CA PRO A 274 -11.29 21.05 27.95
C PRO A 274 -10.27 21.05 29.09
N GLU A 275 -9.60 22.17 29.35
CA GLU A 275 -8.60 22.27 30.40
C GLU A 275 -9.20 21.97 31.77
N ARG A 276 -10.36 22.56 32.10
CA ARG A 276 -11.09 22.26 33.34
C ARG A 276 -11.59 20.81 33.37
N ALA A 277 -12.13 20.32 32.27
CA ALA A 277 -12.67 18.95 32.20
C ALA A 277 -11.58 17.88 32.40
N PHE A 278 -10.40 18.04 31.79
CA PHE A 278 -9.26 17.16 32.03
C PHE A 278 -8.70 17.28 33.46
N LYS A 279 -8.68 18.49 34.04
CA LYS A 279 -8.25 18.69 35.44
C LYS A 279 -9.18 18.01 36.44
N ASN A 280 -10.48 18.00 36.17
CA ASN A 280 -11.49 17.41 37.04
C ASN A 280 -11.78 15.93 36.73
N ALA A 281 -11.09 15.34 35.75
CA ALA A 281 -11.31 13.97 35.32
C ALA A 281 -11.00 12.99 36.46
N SER A 282 -11.91 12.05 36.71
CA SER A 282 -11.66 10.92 37.59
C SER A 282 -10.74 9.88 36.93
N HIS A 283 -10.78 9.80 35.60
CA HIS A 283 -9.88 8.96 34.82
C HIS A 283 -9.54 9.63 33.48
N VAL A 284 -8.31 9.44 32.99
CA VAL A 284 -7.87 9.90 31.67
C VAL A 284 -7.23 8.74 30.92
N ILE A 285 -7.71 8.48 29.71
CA ILE A 285 -7.06 7.56 28.77
C ILE A 285 -6.30 8.39 27.76
N GLU A 286 -5.02 8.08 27.58
CA GLU A 286 -4.13 8.73 26.61
C GLU A 286 -3.40 7.69 25.77
N ARG A 287 -3.45 7.83 24.44
CA ARG A 287 -2.82 6.90 23.47
C ARG A 287 -2.20 7.67 22.32
N SER A 288 -1.09 7.14 21.80
CA SER A 288 -0.42 7.70 20.63
C SER A 288 -0.34 6.67 19.51
N TYR A 289 -0.56 7.13 18.27
CA TYR A 289 -0.60 6.32 17.07
C TYR A 289 0.37 6.89 16.03
N SER A 290 0.92 6.04 15.17
CA SER A 290 1.79 6.49 14.07
C SER A 290 1.68 5.62 12.82
N ALA A 291 2.11 6.17 11.68
CA ALA A 291 2.20 5.44 10.41
C ALA A 291 3.34 5.96 9.53
N PRO A 292 4.11 5.08 8.85
CA PRO A 292 5.31 5.43 8.08
C PRO A 292 4.96 6.02 6.72
N PHE A 293 5.92 6.62 6.01
CA PHE A 293 5.70 6.97 4.60
C PHE A 293 5.20 5.78 3.78
N LEU A 294 4.32 6.02 2.80
CA LEU A 294 3.87 4.99 1.86
C LEU A 294 4.10 5.42 0.41
N ALA A 295 4.69 4.54 -0.38
CA ALA A 295 4.64 4.61 -1.83
C ALA A 295 3.26 4.17 -2.35
N HIS A 296 2.79 4.78 -3.44
CA HIS A 296 1.51 4.44 -4.09
C HIS A 296 1.53 3.09 -4.80
N ASN A 297 2.70 2.68 -5.29
CA ASN A 297 2.95 1.41 -5.96
C ASN A 297 1.97 1.13 -7.12
N THR A 298 1.80 2.09 -8.02
CA THR A 298 1.03 1.87 -9.26
C THR A 298 1.66 0.73 -10.04
N MET A 299 0.88 -0.19 -10.60
CA MET A 299 1.43 -1.34 -11.33
C MET A 299 2.18 -0.89 -12.59
N GLU A 300 1.71 0.16 -13.24
CA GLU A 300 2.44 0.87 -14.30
C GLU A 300 3.35 1.95 -13.69
N PRO A 301 4.68 1.91 -13.89
CA PRO A 301 5.60 2.98 -13.50
C PRO A 301 5.32 4.31 -14.22
N MET A 302 5.89 5.41 -13.72
CA MET A 302 5.74 6.71 -14.37
C MET A 302 6.33 6.68 -15.78
N ASN A 303 5.58 7.24 -16.73
CA ASN A 303 5.98 7.30 -18.13
C ASN A 303 5.20 8.42 -18.81
N PHE A 304 5.77 8.97 -19.88
CA PHE A 304 5.10 9.95 -20.71
C PHE A 304 5.74 10.02 -22.11
N PHE A 305 4.93 10.24 -23.14
CA PHE A 305 5.41 10.56 -24.48
C PHE A 305 5.36 12.07 -24.73
N ALA A 306 6.41 12.62 -25.33
CA ALA A 306 6.48 14.00 -25.75
C ALA A 306 7.09 14.14 -27.15
N HIS A 307 6.59 15.09 -27.93
CA HIS A 307 7.19 15.53 -29.17
C HIS A 307 7.11 17.06 -29.28
N VAL A 308 8.22 17.72 -29.01
CA VAL A 308 8.37 19.17 -29.12
C VAL A 308 9.02 19.50 -30.46
N GLN A 309 8.29 20.24 -31.30
CA GLN A 309 8.72 20.67 -32.63
C GLN A 309 8.55 22.17 -32.74
N ASN A 310 9.66 22.92 -32.75
CA ASN A 310 9.65 24.38 -32.77
C ASN A 310 8.78 24.95 -31.64
N ASP A 311 7.62 25.49 -32.00
CA ASP A 311 6.64 26.13 -31.14
C ASP A 311 5.43 25.23 -30.82
N LYS A 312 5.44 23.94 -31.18
CA LYS A 312 4.36 22.98 -30.93
C LYS A 312 4.80 21.85 -30.01
N VAL A 313 3.92 21.45 -29.12
CA VAL A 313 4.15 20.37 -28.14
C VAL A 313 3.02 19.37 -28.23
N GLU A 314 3.35 18.11 -28.50
CA GLU A 314 2.43 16.98 -28.38
C GLU A 314 2.83 16.11 -27.20
N LEU A 315 1.86 15.80 -26.34
CA LEU A 315 2.05 15.11 -25.08
C LEU A 315 1.00 14.01 -24.94
N VAL A 316 1.42 12.77 -24.75
CA VAL A 316 0.50 11.64 -24.59
C VAL A 316 0.92 10.77 -23.40
N GLY A 317 0.01 10.61 -22.44
CA GLY A 317 0.29 9.73 -21.31
C GLY A 317 -0.68 9.79 -20.13
N PRO A 318 -0.39 8.99 -19.09
CA PRO A 318 -1.26 8.83 -17.93
C PRO A 318 -1.09 9.97 -16.91
N ILE A 319 -2.01 10.93 -16.87
CA ILE A 319 -2.00 12.08 -15.94
C ILE A 319 -3.41 12.43 -15.41
N GLN A 320 -3.54 12.79 -14.13
CA GLN A 320 -4.83 13.13 -13.50
C GLN A 320 -5.15 14.64 -13.49
N THR A 321 -4.15 15.48 -13.78
CA THR A 321 -4.16 16.95 -13.69
C THR A 321 -3.63 17.63 -14.97
N PRO A 322 -4.09 17.22 -16.17
CA PRO A 322 -3.54 17.70 -17.44
C PRO A 322 -3.54 19.24 -17.57
N GLU A 323 -4.59 19.93 -17.12
CA GLU A 323 -4.68 21.40 -17.19
C GLU A 323 -3.59 22.12 -16.37
N PHE A 324 -3.23 21.60 -15.20
CA PHE A 324 -2.16 22.19 -14.39
C PHE A 324 -0.81 21.94 -15.05
N MET A 325 -0.62 20.75 -15.65
CA MET A 325 0.62 20.42 -16.31
C MET A 325 0.83 21.17 -17.63
N GLU A 326 -0.24 21.51 -18.35
CA GLU A 326 -0.19 22.39 -19.53
C GLU A 326 0.45 23.75 -19.17
N LYS A 327 0.04 24.33 -18.04
CA LYS A 327 0.59 25.58 -17.50
C LYS A 327 2.07 25.42 -17.13
N SER A 328 2.45 24.31 -16.50
CA SER A 328 3.86 24.03 -16.18
C SER A 328 4.74 23.89 -17.43
N VAL A 329 4.26 23.17 -18.44
CA VAL A 329 4.98 23.01 -19.72
C VAL A 329 5.10 24.34 -20.44
N SER A 330 4.03 25.12 -20.52
CA SER A 330 4.03 26.44 -21.13
C SER A 330 5.06 27.37 -20.47
N ALA A 331 5.02 27.48 -19.15
CA ALA A 331 5.96 28.29 -18.39
C ALA A 331 7.40 27.80 -18.56
N ARG A 332 7.61 26.48 -18.65
CA ARG A 332 8.94 25.89 -18.74
C ARG A 332 9.58 26.00 -20.13
N LEU A 333 8.78 25.88 -21.19
CA LEU A 333 9.25 25.90 -22.58
C LEU A 333 9.12 27.26 -23.25
N GLY A 334 8.38 28.20 -22.66
CA GLY A 334 8.04 29.48 -23.29
C GLY A 334 7.07 29.33 -24.48
N ILE A 335 6.31 28.24 -24.52
CA ILE A 335 5.38 27.92 -25.61
C ILE A 335 3.95 28.26 -25.13
N PRO A 336 3.16 29.02 -25.91
CA PRO A 336 1.77 29.34 -25.57
C PRO A 336 0.88 28.10 -25.40
N LEU A 337 -0.11 28.17 -24.50
CA LEU A 337 -1.01 27.04 -24.17
C LEU A 337 -1.70 26.46 -25.40
N GLU A 338 -2.14 27.32 -26.33
CA GLU A 338 -2.83 26.90 -27.55
C GLU A 338 -1.96 26.09 -28.53
N LYS A 339 -0.66 25.98 -28.28
CA LYS A 339 0.28 25.16 -29.05
C LYS A 339 0.70 23.88 -28.30
N ILE A 340 0.07 23.58 -27.17
CA ILE A 340 0.33 22.40 -26.35
C ILE A 340 -0.89 21.47 -26.44
N ASP A 341 -0.73 20.32 -27.07
CA ASP A 341 -1.74 19.26 -27.10
C ASP A 341 -1.41 18.19 -26.06
N ILE A 342 -2.33 17.94 -25.12
CA ILE A 342 -2.19 16.90 -24.08
C ILE A 342 -3.31 15.87 -24.23
N GLN A 343 -2.93 14.65 -24.60
CA GLN A 343 -3.81 13.49 -24.66
C GLN A 343 -3.58 12.57 -23.45
N MET A 344 -4.67 12.00 -22.93
CA MET A 344 -4.62 11.11 -21.78
C MET A 344 -4.79 9.65 -22.21
N THR A 345 -3.92 8.78 -21.71
CA THR A 345 -4.06 7.33 -21.86
C THR A 345 -4.80 6.72 -20.68
N ARG A 346 -5.19 5.44 -20.79
CA ARG A 346 -5.57 4.65 -19.62
C ARG A 346 -4.37 4.58 -18.65
N MET A 347 -4.65 4.50 -17.35
CA MET A 347 -3.62 4.48 -16.29
C MET A 347 -3.57 3.12 -15.61
N GLY A 348 -2.37 2.55 -15.44
CA GLY A 348 -2.13 1.31 -14.68
C GLY A 348 -2.06 1.55 -13.18
N GLY A 349 -3.02 2.31 -12.65
CA GLY A 349 -3.04 2.81 -11.28
C GLY A 349 -2.61 4.27 -11.18
N GLY A 350 -3.21 4.97 -10.23
CA GLY A 350 -2.86 6.36 -9.89
C GLY A 350 -2.75 6.53 -8.39
N PHE A 351 -3.80 6.18 -7.65
CA PHE A 351 -3.86 6.24 -6.17
C PHE A 351 -3.45 7.60 -5.56
N GLY A 352 -3.39 8.65 -6.39
CA GLY A 352 -2.91 9.99 -6.07
C GLY A 352 -1.50 10.31 -6.60
N ARG A 353 -0.66 9.32 -6.94
CA ARG A 353 0.68 9.51 -7.54
C ARG A 353 0.64 10.32 -8.84
N ARG A 354 -0.37 10.09 -9.67
CA ARG A 354 -0.54 10.72 -10.98
C ARG A 354 -1.31 12.05 -10.93
N LEU A 355 -1.60 12.57 -9.75
CA LEU A 355 -1.96 13.99 -9.59
C LEU A 355 -0.76 14.91 -9.78
N TYR A 356 0.46 14.38 -9.63
CA TYR A 356 1.71 15.11 -9.74
C TYR A 356 2.40 14.74 -11.05
N GLY A 357 2.63 15.72 -11.92
CA GLY A 357 3.00 15.48 -13.31
C GLY A 357 4.41 15.92 -13.70
N HIS A 358 5.35 16.12 -12.77
CA HIS A 358 6.72 16.56 -13.12
C HIS A 358 7.38 15.74 -14.24
N TYR A 359 7.10 14.43 -14.32
CA TYR A 359 7.61 13.54 -15.38
C TYR A 359 7.07 13.88 -16.79
N LEU A 360 5.91 14.52 -16.89
CA LEU A 360 5.38 15.06 -18.15
C LEU A 360 6.24 16.27 -18.60
N VAL A 361 6.62 17.16 -17.67
CA VAL A 361 7.50 18.31 -17.95
C VAL A 361 8.91 17.83 -18.34
N GLU A 362 9.43 16.82 -17.64
CA GLU A 362 10.70 16.18 -17.97
C GLU A 362 10.68 15.62 -19.40
N ALA A 363 9.64 14.85 -19.77
CA ALA A 363 9.51 14.30 -21.12
C ALA A 363 9.52 15.41 -22.19
N ALA A 364 8.79 16.51 -21.95
CA ALA A 364 8.75 17.66 -22.85
C ALA A 364 10.12 18.32 -23.01
N LEU A 365 10.85 18.53 -21.91
CA LEU A 365 12.21 19.09 -21.92
C LEU A 365 13.22 18.20 -22.63
N ILE A 366 13.15 16.88 -22.41
CA ILE A 366 14.02 15.92 -23.07
C ILE A 366 13.74 15.95 -24.57
N SER A 367 12.48 15.95 -24.98
CA SER A 367 12.09 16.06 -26.39
C SER A 367 12.56 17.36 -27.04
N GLN A 368 12.43 18.51 -26.36
CA GLN A 368 12.92 19.79 -26.85
C GLN A 368 14.43 19.78 -27.08
N LYS A 369 15.22 19.25 -26.13
CA LYS A 369 16.68 19.17 -26.25
C LYS A 369 17.13 18.19 -27.33
N MET A 370 16.45 17.06 -27.44
CA MET A 370 16.76 16.04 -28.43
C MET A 370 16.25 16.36 -29.83
N GLN A 371 15.33 17.33 -29.96
CA GLN A 371 14.61 17.65 -31.19
C GLN A 371 13.99 16.39 -31.85
N ALA A 372 13.43 15.51 -31.02
CA ALA A 372 12.93 14.20 -31.42
C ALA A 372 11.73 13.77 -30.56
N PRO A 373 10.88 12.86 -31.06
CA PRO A 373 9.84 12.23 -30.24
C PRO A 373 10.49 11.35 -29.15
N ILE A 374 10.08 11.54 -27.90
CA ILE A 374 10.65 10.88 -26.72
C ILE A 374 9.56 10.16 -25.95
N LYS A 375 9.86 8.93 -25.54
CA LYS A 375 9.13 8.25 -24.47
C LYS A 375 10.01 8.12 -23.24
N LEU A 376 9.67 8.89 -22.21
CA LEU A 376 10.26 8.78 -20.88
C LEU A 376 9.64 7.57 -20.17
N ILE A 377 10.50 6.72 -19.60
CA ILE A 377 10.09 5.56 -18.81
C ILE A 377 10.89 5.53 -17.52
N TYR A 378 10.20 5.43 -16.38
CA TYR A 378 10.82 5.12 -15.09
C TYR A 378 10.92 3.62 -14.91
N THR A 379 12.00 3.16 -14.30
CA THR A 379 12.04 1.80 -13.73
C THR A 379 11.14 1.72 -12.49
N ARG A 380 10.85 0.52 -12.00
CA ARG A 380 10.11 0.35 -10.74
C ARG A 380 10.87 0.99 -9.59
N GLU A 381 12.19 0.80 -9.56
CA GLU A 381 13.08 1.38 -8.58
C GLU A 381 13.03 2.90 -8.64
N ASP A 382 13.01 3.49 -9.84
CA ASP A 382 12.89 4.95 -9.98
C ASP A 382 11.57 5.46 -9.39
N ASP A 383 10.45 4.81 -9.71
CA ASP A 383 9.11 5.17 -9.21
C ASP A 383 9.01 5.05 -7.68
N MET A 384 9.69 4.06 -7.10
CA MET A 384 9.64 3.77 -5.67
C MET A 384 10.58 4.63 -4.84
N THR A 385 11.78 4.97 -5.32
CA THR A 385 12.77 5.71 -4.52
C THR A 385 12.77 7.22 -4.79
N HIS A 386 12.11 7.67 -5.85
CA HIS A 386 11.98 9.08 -6.23
C HIS A 386 10.50 9.49 -6.35
N GLY A 387 9.66 8.84 -5.54
CA GLY A 387 8.23 9.06 -5.52
C GLY A 387 7.82 10.31 -4.75
N ASN A 388 6.55 10.67 -4.93
CA ASN A 388 5.83 11.52 -4.00
C ASN A 388 5.13 10.57 -3.03
N TYR A 389 5.41 10.63 -1.73
CA TYR A 389 4.91 9.64 -0.78
C TYR A 389 3.69 10.13 0.00
N ARG A 390 2.90 9.18 0.51
CA ARG A 390 2.01 9.49 1.64
C ARG A 390 2.86 9.98 2.81
N PRO A 391 2.54 11.11 3.46
CA PRO A 391 3.29 11.60 4.62
C PRO A 391 3.35 10.59 5.78
N THR A 392 4.42 10.60 6.57
CA THR A 392 4.41 9.96 7.89
C THR A 392 3.65 10.82 8.89
N TYR A 393 2.89 10.19 9.79
CA TYR A 393 2.03 10.88 10.74
C TYR A 393 2.19 10.34 12.16
N TYR A 394 1.86 11.20 13.13
CA TYR A 394 1.77 10.87 14.56
C TYR A 394 0.57 11.61 15.17
N VAL A 395 -0.20 10.94 16.01
CA VAL A 395 -1.34 11.54 16.71
C VAL A 395 -1.45 11.01 18.14
N THR A 396 -1.70 11.92 19.08
CA THR A 396 -2.06 11.59 20.47
C THR A 396 -3.52 11.93 20.71
N TYR A 397 -4.27 10.94 21.21
CA TYR A 397 -5.65 11.10 21.65
C TYR A 397 -5.72 11.01 23.17
N ARG A 398 -6.58 11.85 23.77
CA ARG A 398 -6.88 11.87 25.20
C ARG A 398 -8.38 11.94 25.41
N ALA A 399 -8.89 11.19 26.38
CA ALA A 399 -10.28 11.21 26.79
C ALA A 399 -10.37 11.32 28.32
N ALA A 400 -11.17 12.26 28.81
CA ALA A 400 -11.46 12.44 30.22
C ALA A 400 -12.80 11.82 30.60
N PHE A 401 -12.85 11.17 31.75
CA PHE A 401 -14.06 10.56 32.28
C PHE A 401 -14.37 11.05 33.69
N ASP A 402 -15.65 11.17 34.01
CA ASP A 402 -16.12 11.35 35.39
C ASP A 402 -16.09 10.03 36.17
N ALA A 403 -16.48 10.08 37.46
CA ALA A 403 -16.52 8.91 38.33
C ALA A 403 -17.53 7.83 37.88
N ASN A 404 -18.52 8.21 37.05
CA ASN A 404 -19.53 7.32 36.48
C ASN A 404 -19.11 6.78 35.10
N LYS A 405 -17.86 7.04 34.67
CA LYS A 405 -17.30 6.65 33.36
C LYS A 405 -18.01 7.30 32.17
N ASN A 406 -18.66 8.45 32.36
CA ASN A 406 -19.14 9.27 31.25
C ASN A 406 -17.98 10.06 30.64
N LEU A 407 -17.93 10.14 29.31
CA LEU A 407 -16.94 10.93 28.58
C LEU A 407 -17.24 12.42 28.75
N THR A 408 -16.31 13.16 29.36
CA THR A 408 -16.48 14.60 29.63
C THR A 408 -15.61 15.49 28.75
N ALA A 409 -14.46 14.99 28.27
CA ALA A 409 -13.63 15.70 27.31
C ALA A 409 -12.93 14.76 26.33
N PHE A 410 -12.65 15.26 25.13
CA PHE A 410 -11.90 14.57 24.11
C PHE A 410 -10.89 15.53 23.49
N HIS A 411 -9.62 15.14 23.43
CA HIS A 411 -8.55 15.95 22.88
C HIS A 411 -7.74 15.14 21.89
N VAL A 412 -7.53 15.70 20.71
CA VAL A 412 -6.65 15.16 19.68
C VAL A 412 -5.54 16.15 19.36
N LYS A 413 -4.30 15.66 19.35
CA LYS A 413 -3.11 16.40 18.94
C LYS A 413 -2.38 15.63 17.87
N ALA A 414 -2.34 16.14 16.64
CA ALA A 414 -1.74 15.42 15.52
C ALA A 414 -0.74 16.25 14.74
N GLY A 415 0.21 15.56 14.10
CA GLY A 415 1.10 16.17 13.14
C GLY A 415 1.80 15.14 12.29
N GLY A 416 2.73 15.62 11.48
CA GLY A 416 3.46 14.77 10.57
C GLY A 416 4.50 15.52 9.78
N ILE A 417 5.04 14.82 8.80
CA ILE A 417 6.16 15.27 7.99
C ILE A 417 5.74 15.29 6.52
N PRO A 418 5.53 16.47 5.89
CA PRO A 418 5.57 17.82 6.46
C PRO A 418 4.20 18.42 6.83
N GLU A 419 3.15 17.60 6.95
CA GLU A 419 1.79 18.09 7.18
C GLU A 419 1.04 17.32 8.30
N SER A 420 0.03 17.97 8.88
CA SER A 420 -0.89 17.39 9.85
C SER A 420 -1.99 16.59 9.17
N PRO A 421 -2.41 15.41 9.71
CA PRO A 421 -3.49 14.61 9.14
C PRO A 421 -4.89 15.04 9.61
N ILE A 422 -5.03 16.09 10.43
CA ILE A 422 -6.24 16.31 11.23
C ILE A 422 -7.39 17.01 10.48
N PHE A 423 -8.62 16.56 10.71
CA PHE A 423 -9.82 17.30 10.30
C PHE A 423 -10.56 17.75 11.56
N PRO A 424 -10.53 19.04 11.93
CA PRO A 424 -11.04 19.50 13.22
C PRO A 424 -12.55 19.29 13.39
N ASN A 425 -13.30 19.26 12.29
CA ASN A 425 -14.76 19.29 12.31
C ASN A 425 -15.44 17.93 12.00
N ARG A 426 -14.66 16.85 11.96
CA ARG A 426 -15.19 15.49 11.79
C ARG A 426 -15.47 14.83 13.13
N PHE A 427 -16.38 13.86 13.13
CA PHE A 427 -16.73 13.05 14.29
C PHE A 427 -15.46 12.63 15.07
N PRO A 428 -15.38 12.78 16.40
CA PRO A 428 -16.47 13.08 17.34
C PRO A 428 -16.71 14.58 17.60
N ALA A 429 -16.23 15.47 16.73
CA ALA A 429 -16.57 16.90 16.79
C ALA A 429 -18.07 17.13 16.98
N GLY A 430 -18.42 17.99 17.94
CA GLY A 430 -19.80 18.33 18.32
C GLY A 430 -20.52 17.27 19.16
N ALA A 431 -19.96 16.06 19.33
CA ALA A 431 -20.55 14.99 20.15
C ALA A 431 -20.14 15.05 21.64
N VAL A 432 -19.07 15.80 21.96
CA VAL A 432 -18.48 15.90 23.30
C VAL A 432 -18.46 17.37 23.72
N GLU A 433 -18.90 17.66 24.95
CA GLU A 433 -19.02 19.03 25.48
C GLU A 433 -17.70 19.80 25.43
N ASN A 434 -16.61 19.13 25.80
CA ASN A 434 -15.28 19.72 25.86
C ASN A 434 -14.37 19.04 24.84
N TYR A 435 -14.15 19.69 23.70
CA TYR A 435 -13.38 19.13 22.58
C TYR A 435 -12.21 20.03 22.22
N LEU A 436 -11.01 19.46 22.12
CA LEU A 436 -9.79 20.19 21.76
C LEU A 436 -9.09 19.51 20.58
N VAL A 437 -8.68 20.32 19.61
CA VAL A 437 -7.92 19.87 18.44
C VAL A 437 -6.69 20.75 18.30
N GLU A 438 -5.52 20.13 18.43
CA GLU A 438 -4.21 20.75 18.21
C GLU A 438 -3.52 20.11 17.00
N GLU A 439 -2.81 20.92 16.22
CA GLU A 439 -1.96 20.43 15.15
C GLU A 439 -0.53 20.95 15.18
N TRP A 440 0.39 20.19 14.60
CA TRP A 440 1.78 20.57 14.41
C TRP A 440 2.34 19.96 13.12
N LYS A 441 3.46 20.48 12.63
CA LYS A 441 4.17 19.96 11.46
C LYS A 441 5.68 20.11 11.60
N ILE A 442 6.43 19.31 10.86
CA ILE A 442 7.89 19.35 10.77
C ILE A 442 8.27 19.45 9.30
N ASP A 443 8.96 20.50 8.88
CA ASP A 443 9.43 20.66 7.50
C ASP A 443 10.38 19.51 7.10
N SER A 444 10.34 19.09 5.84
CA SER A 444 11.14 17.97 5.32
C SER A 444 11.40 18.11 3.83
N ASN A 445 12.51 17.56 3.36
CA ASN A 445 12.83 17.44 1.94
C ASN A 445 12.31 16.17 1.27
N ILE A 446 11.73 15.24 2.03
CA ILE A 446 11.06 14.09 1.45
C ILE A 446 9.76 14.56 0.83
N VAL A 447 9.68 14.41 -0.49
CA VAL A 447 8.53 14.90 -1.24
C VAL A 447 7.33 13.99 -1.01
N ILE A 448 6.22 14.64 -0.70
CA ILE A 448 4.96 13.99 -0.42
C ILE A 448 3.94 14.23 -1.53
N GLY A 449 2.88 13.43 -1.53
CA GLY A 449 1.74 13.64 -2.37
C GLY A 449 0.48 13.01 -1.79
N ALA A 450 -0.66 13.41 -2.35
CA ALA A 450 -1.94 12.79 -2.11
C ALA A 450 -1.82 11.28 -2.33
N PHE A 451 -2.12 10.52 -1.30
CA PHE A 451 -2.34 9.07 -1.34
C PHE A 451 -3.83 8.84 -1.09
N ARG A 452 -4.43 7.83 -1.73
CA ARG A 452 -5.87 7.51 -1.64
C ARG A 452 -6.45 7.84 -0.26
N ALA A 453 -7.49 8.67 -0.24
CA ALA A 453 -8.06 9.29 0.96
C ALA A 453 -7.03 10.11 1.77
N PRO A 454 -6.43 11.19 1.19
CA PRO A 454 -5.36 11.94 1.84
C PRO A 454 -5.71 12.32 3.27
N ARG A 455 -4.76 12.16 4.20
CA ARG A 455 -4.88 12.36 5.65
C ARG A 455 -5.82 11.36 6.35
N SER A 456 -7.01 11.13 5.78
CA SER A 456 -8.03 10.19 6.24
C SER A 456 -7.50 8.75 6.32
N ASN A 457 -6.63 8.37 5.38
CA ASN A 457 -5.95 7.07 5.31
C ASN A 457 -5.10 6.70 6.54
N PHE A 458 -4.89 7.63 7.47
CA PHE A 458 -4.30 7.36 8.77
C PHE A 458 -5.24 7.75 9.92
N ILE A 459 -5.72 9.00 9.93
CA ILE A 459 -6.41 9.56 11.10
C ILE A 459 -7.70 8.81 11.43
N ALA A 460 -8.42 8.28 10.42
CA ALA A 460 -9.63 7.50 10.63
C ALA A 460 -9.37 6.20 11.41
N GLY A 461 -8.29 5.49 11.08
CA GLY A 461 -7.92 4.25 11.76
C GLY A 461 -7.55 4.50 13.22
N ALA A 462 -6.75 5.52 13.48
CA ALA A 462 -6.34 5.91 14.84
C ALA A 462 -7.52 6.39 15.68
N GLU A 463 -8.33 7.32 15.16
CA GLU A 463 -9.53 7.84 15.82
C GLU A 463 -10.50 6.73 16.20
N GLN A 464 -10.82 5.85 15.24
CA GLN A 464 -11.82 4.81 15.44
C GLN A 464 -11.31 3.67 16.33
N SER A 465 -10.00 3.43 16.39
CA SER A 465 -9.41 2.50 17.37
C SER A 465 -9.47 3.08 18.78
N PHE A 466 -9.17 4.37 18.94
CA PHE A 466 -9.27 5.05 20.24
C PHE A 466 -10.71 5.11 20.74
N ILE A 467 -11.68 5.40 19.86
CA ILE A 467 -13.11 5.40 20.21
C ILE A 467 -13.59 4.01 20.68
N ASP A 468 -13.03 2.94 20.12
CA ASP A 468 -13.33 1.57 20.57
C ASP A 468 -12.79 1.29 21.97
N GLU A 469 -11.56 1.73 22.27
CA GLU A 469 -10.94 1.56 23.60
C GLU A 469 -11.69 2.34 24.69
N ILE A 470 -12.14 3.57 24.40
CA ILE A 470 -12.93 4.34 25.38
C ILE A 470 -14.34 3.78 25.56
N ALA A 471 -14.94 3.18 24.52
CA ALA A 471 -16.22 2.49 24.64
C ALA A 471 -16.09 1.30 25.61
N GLU A 472 -15.02 0.51 25.48
CA GLU A 472 -14.71 -0.60 26.37
C GLU A 472 -14.47 -0.14 27.81
N PHE A 473 -13.74 0.96 28.03
CA PHE A 473 -13.56 1.54 29.37
C PHE A 473 -14.89 1.92 30.03
N SER A 474 -15.78 2.55 29.26
CA SER A 474 -17.14 2.89 29.68
C SER A 474 -18.08 1.68 29.80
N GLY A 475 -17.62 0.47 29.48
CA GLY A 475 -18.43 -0.75 29.55
C GLY A 475 -19.56 -0.80 28.53
N LYS A 476 -19.42 -0.09 27.40
CA LYS A 476 -20.44 0.04 26.35
C LYS A 476 -20.04 -0.73 25.10
N ASP A 477 -21.04 -1.22 24.37
CA ASP A 477 -20.83 -1.77 23.03
C ASP A 477 -20.25 -0.68 22.11
N PRO A 478 -19.21 -0.98 21.30
CA PRO A 478 -18.56 0.04 20.47
C PRO A 478 -19.46 0.68 19.40
N ILE A 479 -20.47 -0.03 18.88
CA ILE A 479 -21.42 0.55 17.92
C ILE A 479 -22.40 1.46 18.67
N ASP A 480 -22.96 0.96 19.78
CA ASP A 480 -23.93 1.72 20.57
C ASP A 480 -23.31 2.99 21.17
N PHE A 481 -22.05 2.93 21.60
CA PHE A 481 -21.31 4.11 22.08
C PHE A 481 -21.17 5.18 20.99
N ARG A 482 -20.87 4.79 19.75
CA ARG A 482 -20.80 5.75 18.62
C ARG A 482 -22.17 6.35 18.31
N LEU A 483 -23.23 5.54 18.34
CA LEU A 483 -24.60 6.01 18.13
C LEU A 483 -25.04 6.99 19.24
N GLU A 484 -24.66 6.74 20.49
CA GLU A 484 -24.89 7.66 21.61
C GLU A 484 -24.18 9.00 21.40
N LEU A 485 -22.91 8.98 20.98
CA LEU A 485 -22.16 10.20 20.65
C LEU A 485 -22.83 10.99 19.51
N LEU A 486 -23.32 10.30 18.48
CA LEU A 486 -24.05 10.94 17.37
C LEU A 486 -25.37 11.55 17.84
N GLU A 487 -26.09 10.89 18.73
CA GLU A 487 -27.31 11.43 19.34
C GLU A 487 -27.01 12.67 20.21
N ASN A 488 -25.89 12.66 20.94
CA ASN A 488 -25.43 13.82 21.70
C ASN A 488 -25.11 15.00 20.77
N ALA A 489 -24.44 14.75 19.64
CA ALA A 489 -24.18 15.78 18.63
C ALA A 489 -25.47 16.38 18.07
N LYS A 490 -26.53 15.56 17.92
CA LYS A 490 -27.84 16.00 17.45
C LYS A 490 -28.57 16.88 18.47
N LYS A 491 -28.55 16.47 19.74
CA LYS A 491 -29.25 17.15 20.84
C LYS A 491 -28.58 18.45 21.27
N ASN A 492 -27.27 18.41 21.49
CA ASN A 492 -26.59 19.44 22.25
C ASN A 492 -26.11 20.61 21.39
N LYS A 493 -26.05 20.46 20.05
CA LYS A 493 -25.56 21.47 19.09
C LYS A 493 -24.26 22.16 19.57
N ILE A 494 -23.33 21.37 20.12
CA ILE A 494 -22.09 21.87 20.74
C ILE A 494 -21.10 22.31 19.65
N GLY A 495 -20.54 23.51 19.80
CA GLY A 495 -19.37 23.96 19.01
C GLY A 495 -19.67 24.34 17.56
N GLN A 496 -18.61 24.59 16.79
CA GLN A 496 -18.63 25.04 15.38
C GLN A 496 -19.35 24.05 14.41
N VAL A 497 -19.49 24.48 13.14
CA VAL A 497 -19.95 23.66 12.00
C VAL A 497 -19.23 22.30 11.97
N ASN A 498 -20.01 21.22 11.89
CA ASN A 498 -19.47 19.86 11.71
C ASN A 498 -19.49 19.50 10.22
N ASP A 499 -18.46 18.79 9.76
CA ASP A 499 -18.31 18.41 8.34
C ASP A 499 -19.26 17.27 7.93
N TYR A 500 -19.83 16.55 8.90
CA TYR A 500 -20.55 15.30 8.69
C TYR A 500 -22.05 15.44 9.02
N VAL A 501 -22.87 14.68 8.31
CA VAL A 501 -24.32 14.55 8.53
C VAL A 501 -24.57 13.40 9.48
N ILE A 502 -25.07 13.73 10.67
CA ILE A 502 -25.27 12.82 11.80
C ILE A 502 -26.08 11.59 11.40
N ASP A 503 -27.25 11.79 10.79
CA ASP A 503 -28.18 10.71 10.45
C ASP A 503 -27.59 9.74 9.39
N ARG A 504 -26.75 10.23 8.47
CA ARG A 504 -26.08 9.38 7.47
C ARG A 504 -24.98 8.52 8.10
N LEU A 505 -24.19 9.08 9.02
CA LEU A 505 -23.17 8.32 9.75
C LEU A 505 -23.80 7.28 10.69
N ALA A 506 -24.89 7.63 11.37
CA ALA A 506 -25.67 6.69 12.18
C ALA A 506 -26.28 5.58 11.33
N GLY A 507 -26.82 5.92 10.15
CA GLY A 507 -27.43 4.97 9.22
C GLY A 507 -26.47 3.89 8.75
N VAL A 508 -25.22 4.23 8.39
CA VAL A 508 -24.22 3.21 8.00
C VAL A 508 -23.78 2.34 9.18
N LEU A 509 -23.69 2.88 10.40
CA LEU A 509 -23.40 2.10 11.61
C LEU A 509 -24.51 1.10 11.92
N GLN A 510 -25.78 1.52 11.84
CA GLN A 510 -26.93 0.65 12.03
C GLN A 510 -26.98 -0.46 10.97
N LEU A 511 -26.77 -0.09 9.70
CA LEU A 511 -26.75 -1.05 8.59
C LEU A 511 -25.64 -2.09 8.75
N VAL A 512 -24.41 -1.68 9.11
CA VAL A 512 -23.32 -2.64 9.29
C VAL A 512 -23.54 -3.53 10.51
N LYS A 513 -24.13 -3.01 11.60
CA LYS A 513 -24.52 -3.81 12.79
C LYS A 513 -25.48 -4.93 12.42
N GLU A 514 -26.49 -4.63 11.61
CA GLU A 514 -27.46 -5.59 11.11
C GLU A 514 -26.79 -6.66 10.21
N LYS A 515 -26.08 -6.21 9.17
CA LYS A 515 -25.53 -7.09 8.13
C LYS A 515 -24.39 -7.98 8.61
N SER A 516 -23.59 -7.50 9.56
CA SER A 516 -22.50 -8.28 10.15
C SER A 516 -22.92 -9.31 11.18
N HIS A 517 -24.20 -9.32 11.58
CA HIS A 517 -24.69 -10.05 12.73
C HIS A 517 -23.82 -9.78 13.97
N TRP A 518 -23.53 -8.50 14.22
CA TRP A 518 -22.60 -8.02 15.23
C TRP A 518 -22.81 -8.69 16.59
N GLY A 519 -21.74 -9.26 17.15
CA GLY A 519 -21.71 -9.91 18.45
C GLY A 519 -22.45 -11.25 18.53
N LYS A 520 -22.98 -11.78 17.42
CA LYS A 520 -23.77 -13.03 17.40
C LYS A 520 -23.01 -14.23 16.86
N GLN A 521 -21.92 -14.02 16.14
CA GLN A 521 -21.12 -15.10 15.57
C GLN A 521 -20.16 -15.67 16.61
N LYS A 522 -20.13 -17.00 16.75
CA LYS A 522 -19.15 -17.71 17.59
C LYS A 522 -17.83 -17.88 16.81
N ASP A 523 -16.72 -17.95 17.54
CA ASP A 523 -15.38 -18.25 17.01
C ASP A 523 -14.83 -17.26 15.97
N VAL A 524 -15.31 -16.01 15.98
CA VAL A 524 -14.76 -14.91 15.18
C VAL A 524 -14.47 -13.70 16.06
N HIS A 525 -13.38 -13.02 15.76
CA HIS A 525 -13.03 -11.75 16.37
C HIS A 525 -13.53 -10.63 15.47
N GLN A 526 -14.54 -9.90 15.95
CA GLN A 526 -15.14 -8.78 15.22
C GLN A 526 -14.56 -7.44 15.70
N GLY A 527 -14.27 -6.56 14.76
CA GLY A 527 -13.89 -5.17 15.02
C GLY A 527 -14.67 -4.22 14.13
N VAL A 528 -15.04 -3.05 14.67
CA VAL A 528 -15.89 -2.07 13.98
C VAL A 528 -15.22 -0.70 13.88
N SER A 529 -15.55 0.02 12.81
CA SER A 529 -15.15 1.42 12.59
C SER A 529 -16.12 2.09 11.61
N ALA A 530 -16.34 3.39 11.76
CA ALA A 530 -17.09 4.18 10.79
C ALA A 530 -16.45 5.55 10.59
N TYR A 531 -16.49 6.08 9.36
CA TYR A 531 -15.82 7.33 9.04
C TYR A 531 -16.53 8.10 7.92
N PHE A 532 -16.44 9.43 8.01
CA PHE A 532 -16.90 10.36 6.98
C PHE A 532 -15.70 10.96 6.24
N CYS A 533 -15.69 10.85 4.91
CA CYS A 533 -14.80 11.62 4.06
C CYS A 533 -15.34 11.70 2.62
N HIS A 534 -14.94 12.72 1.87
CA HIS A 534 -15.36 12.93 0.47
C HIS A 534 -16.88 12.85 0.24
N ASP A 535 -17.65 13.42 1.18
CA ASP A 535 -19.12 13.50 1.20
C ASP A 535 -19.86 12.16 1.35
N SER A 536 -19.13 11.08 1.68
CA SER A 536 -19.71 9.75 1.89
C SER A 536 -19.37 9.19 3.25
N TYR A 537 -20.20 8.24 3.67
CA TYR A 537 -20.16 7.61 4.99
C TYR A 537 -19.93 6.13 4.78
N VAL A 538 -18.95 5.58 5.49
CA VAL A 538 -18.65 4.15 5.42
C VAL A 538 -18.48 3.61 6.83
N ALA A 539 -19.13 2.48 7.11
CA ALA A 539 -18.90 1.68 8.30
C ALA A 539 -18.45 0.28 7.91
N ASN A 540 -17.44 -0.25 8.61
CA ASN A 540 -16.89 -1.57 8.38
C ASN A 540 -16.95 -2.43 9.65
N VAL A 541 -17.28 -3.70 9.47
CA VAL A 541 -17.01 -4.76 10.46
C VAL A 541 -16.08 -5.78 9.83
N VAL A 542 -14.97 -6.08 10.49
CA VAL A 542 -13.99 -7.10 10.06
C VAL A 542 -14.19 -8.35 10.91
N ASP A 543 -14.50 -9.47 10.26
CA ASP A 543 -14.54 -10.81 10.87
C ASP A 543 -13.17 -11.48 10.67
N MET A 544 -12.46 -11.72 11.77
CA MET A 544 -11.11 -12.29 11.75
C MET A 544 -11.03 -13.56 12.60
N VAL A 545 -10.17 -14.51 12.18
CA VAL A 545 -9.79 -15.68 12.97
C VAL A 545 -8.27 -15.82 12.99
N ILE A 546 -7.75 -16.58 13.97
CA ILE A 546 -6.35 -16.99 13.98
C ILE A 546 -6.26 -18.44 13.51
N GLU A 547 -5.59 -18.67 12.38
CA GLU A 547 -5.32 -20.02 11.85
C GLU A 547 -3.81 -20.21 11.75
N ASN A 548 -3.28 -21.25 12.40
CA ASN A 548 -1.84 -21.56 12.40
C ASN A 548 -0.96 -20.35 12.79
N GLY A 549 -1.41 -19.58 13.80
CA GLY A 549 -0.72 -18.37 14.26
C GLY A 549 -0.79 -17.17 13.31
N LYS A 550 -1.62 -17.21 12.26
CA LYS A 550 -1.79 -16.12 11.30
C LYS A 550 -3.18 -15.51 11.39
N SER A 551 -3.25 -14.18 11.31
CA SER A 551 -4.50 -13.44 11.14
C SER A 551 -5.11 -13.76 9.77
N ILE A 552 -6.29 -14.37 9.76
CA ILE A 552 -7.07 -14.61 8.53
C ILE A 552 -8.33 -13.76 8.59
N ILE A 553 -8.47 -12.85 7.62
CA ILE A 553 -9.68 -12.05 7.46
C ILE A 553 -10.70 -12.88 6.69
N LYS A 554 -11.70 -13.40 7.39
CA LYS A 554 -12.76 -14.22 6.78
C LYS A 554 -13.71 -13.36 5.96
N LYS A 555 -14.09 -12.21 6.51
CA LYS A 555 -15.07 -11.35 5.87
C LYS A 555 -14.89 -9.89 6.28
N ILE A 556 -15.15 -8.97 5.35
CA ILE A 556 -15.36 -7.55 5.66
C ILE A 556 -16.78 -7.19 5.26
N HIS A 557 -17.57 -6.66 6.18
CA HIS A 557 -18.89 -6.09 5.92
C HIS A 557 -18.75 -4.59 5.76
N CYS A 558 -19.17 -4.05 4.62
CA CYS A 558 -19.05 -2.63 4.29
C CYS A 558 -20.45 -2.03 4.11
N ALA A 559 -20.90 -1.18 5.03
CA ALA A 559 -22.06 -0.33 4.81
C ALA A 559 -21.61 1.01 4.24
N VAL A 560 -22.20 1.45 3.12
CA VAL A 560 -21.78 2.64 2.39
C VAL A 560 -22.99 3.51 2.09
N ASP A 561 -22.92 4.79 2.45
CA ASP A 561 -23.83 5.81 1.97
C ASP A 561 -23.06 6.78 1.07
N CYS A 562 -23.26 6.62 -0.25
CA CYS A 562 -22.67 7.47 -1.28
C CYS A 562 -23.74 8.15 -2.18
N GLY A 563 -24.95 8.32 -1.65
CA GLY A 563 -26.09 8.78 -2.45
C GLY A 563 -26.54 7.71 -3.45
N ILE A 564 -27.10 8.16 -4.57
CA ILE A 564 -27.50 7.29 -5.68
C ILE A 564 -26.28 6.55 -6.26
N VAL A 565 -26.35 5.23 -6.28
CA VAL A 565 -25.33 4.37 -6.88
C VAL A 565 -25.53 4.32 -8.40
N VAL A 566 -24.62 4.94 -9.16
CA VAL A 566 -24.76 5.02 -10.62
C VAL A 566 -24.63 3.65 -11.30
N ASN A 567 -23.60 2.87 -10.94
CA ASN A 567 -23.34 1.55 -11.48
C ASN A 567 -22.96 0.59 -10.32
N PRO A 568 -23.88 -0.28 -9.87
CA PRO A 568 -23.65 -1.12 -8.69
C PRO A 568 -22.41 -2.02 -8.79
N ILE A 569 -22.19 -2.72 -9.90
CA ILE A 569 -21.02 -3.63 -10.00
C ILE A 569 -19.70 -2.85 -9.95
N SER A 570 -19.62 -1.68 -10.59
CA SER A 570 -18.42 -0.84 -10.52
C SER A 570 -18.21 -0.24 -9.12
N ALA A 571 -19.30 0.12 -8.44
CA ALA A 571 -19.25 0.63 -7.08
C ALA A 571 -18.79 -0.44 -6.08
N ILE A 572 -19.28 -1.68 -6.21
CA ILE A 572 -18.83 -2.84 -5.42
C ILE A 572 -17.33 -3.06 -5.63
N ASN A 573 -16.86 -3.17 -6.88
CA ASN A 573 -15.44 -3.39 -7.18
C ASN A 573 -14.53 -2.29 -6.59
N LEU A 574 -15.01 -1.04 -6.55
CA LEU A 574 -14.27 0.09 -5.99
C LEU A 574 -14.15 0.02 -4.46
N VAL A 575 -15.21 -0.43 -3.79
CA VAL A 575 -15.25 -0.69 -2.34
C VAL A 575 -14.32 -1.86 -2.02
N GLU A 576 -14.45 -2.98 -2.71
CA GLU A 576 -13.63 -4.18 -2.51
C GLU A 576 -12.13 -3.88 -2.66
N GLY A 577 -11.74 -3.21 -3.75
CA GLY A 577 -10.35 -2.79 -3.95
C GLY A 577 -9.86 -1.84 -2.86
N GLY A 578 -10.70 -0.91 -2.41
CA GLY A 578 -10.39 0.00 -1.29
C GLY A 578 -10.16 -0.73 0.04
N SER A 579 -10.97 -1.74 0.33
CA SER A 579 -10.82 -2.56 1.54
C SER A 579 -9.57 -3.44 1.49
N ILE A 580 -9.26 -4.03 0.33
CA ILE A 580 -8.04 -4.84 0.14
C ILE A 580 -6.79 -3.98 0.31
N ASP A 581 -6.75 -2.81 -0.32
CA ASP A 581 -5.63 -1.86 -0.19
C ASP A 581 -5.46 -1.44 1.28
N ALA A 582 -6.56 -1.09 1.97
CA ALA A 582 -6.52 -0.65 3.36
C ALA A 582 -5.96 -1.72 4.30
N VAL A 583 -6.41 -2.98 4.16
CA VAL A 583 -5.84 -4.12 4.90
C VAL A 583 -4.35 -4.26 4.60
N GLY A 584 -3.98 -4.23 3.33
CA GLY A 584 -2.60 -4.40 2.91
C GLY A 584 -1.65 -3.35 3.48
N HIS A 585 -2.04 -2.09 3.38
CA HIS A 585 -1.24 -0.99 3.89
C HIS A 585 -1.19 -0.96 5.42
N ALA A 586 -2.28 -1.30 6.11
CA ALA A 586 -2.29 -1.38 7.57
C ALA A 586 -1.43 -2.52 8.11
N LEU A 587 -1.32 -3.66 7.41
CA LEU A 587 -0.58 -4.83 7.89
C LEU A 587 0.88 -4.86 7.46
N TYR A 588 1.22 -4.40 6.25
CA TYR A 588 2.50 -4.76 5.63
C TYR A 588 3.32 -3.58 5.13
N SER A 589 2.66 -2.57 4.59
CA SER A 589 3.34 -1.55 3.81
C SER A 589 4.04 -0.51 4.69
N GLY A 590 5.26 -0.14 4.31
CA GLY A 590 6.02 0.93 4.94
C GLY A 590 7.23 1.28 4.10
N LEU A 591 7.52 2.58 3.96
CA LEU A 591 8.73 3.09 3.35
C LEU A 591 9.58 3.76 4.43
N THR A 592 10.83 3.32 4.55
CA THR A 592 11.80 3.83 5.51
C THR A 592 12.98 4.51 4.82
N PHE A 593 13.66 5.37 5.57
CA PHE A 593 14.77 6.18 5.09
C PHE A 593 16.00 6.02 5.99
N LYS A 594 17.18 5.97 5.35
CA LYS A 594 18.48 6.07 6.00
C LYS A 594 19.32 7.07 5.23
N ASP A 595 19.74 8.15 5.89
CA ASP A 595 20.54 9.22 5.30
C ASP A 595 19.97 9.76 3.97
N GLY A 596 18.64 9.92 3.92
CA GLY A 596 17.88 10.37 2.76
C GLY A 596 17.55 9.27 1.75
N GLU A 597 18.15 8.09 1.84
CA GLU A 597 17.93 6.97 0.91
C GLU A 597 16.71 6.13 1.30
N ALA A 598 15.79 5.91 0.36
CA ALA A 598 14.67 5.00 0.53
C ALA A 598 15.15 3.53 0.58
N GLN A 599 14.73 2.78 1.60
CA GLN A 599 15.24 1.42 1.84
C GLN A 599 14.49 0.34 1.05
N GLU A 600 13.18 0.52 0.84
CA GLU A 600 12.33 -0.39 0.09
C GLU A 600 12.20 0.07 -1.37
N LYS A 601 13.09 -0.44 -2.22
CA LYS A 601 13.23 0.01 -3.62
C LYS A 601 12.38 -0.76 -4.64
N ASN A 602 11.88 -1.94 -4.26
CA ASN A 602 11.06 -2.80 -5.12
C ASN A 602 10.13 -3.69 -4.26
N PHE A 603 9.20 -4.43 -4.87
CA PHE A 603 8.17 -5.26 -4.24
C PHE A 603 8.70 -6.53 -3.55
N ASP A 604 9.99 -6.81 -3.67
CA ASP A 604 10.68 -7.84 -2.88
C ASP A 604 10.86 -7.39 -1.42
N ARG A 605 11.10 -6.09 -1.20
CA ARG A 605 11.26 -5.47 0.13
C ARG A 605 10.03 -4.69 0.58
N TYR A 606 9.38 -3.96 -0.33
CA TYR A 606 8.12 -3.29 -0.05
C TYR A 606 6.97 -4.28 -0.16
N LYS A 607 6.45 -4.74 0.97
CA LYS A 607 5.41 -5.76 0.99
C LYS A 607 4.02 -5.15 0.77
N LEU A 608 3.49 -5.32 -0.44
CA LEU A 608 2.06 -5.22 -0.70
C LEU A 608 1.33 -6.50 -0.27
N ILE A 609 0.01 -6.39 -0.04
CA ILE A 609 -0.85 -7.54 0.21
C ILE A 609 -0.78 -8.55 -0.94
N ARG A 610 -0.75 -9.84 -0.60
CA ARG A 610 -0.76 -10.95 -1.57
C ARG A 610 -2.13 -11.62 -1.59
N HIS A 611 -2.43 -12.36 -2.65
CA HIS A 611 -3.71 -13.06 -2.79
C HIS A 611 -4.02 -14.00 -1.61
N SER A 612 -3.00 -14.65 -1.01
CA SER A 612 -3.17 -15.49 0.17
C SER A 612 -3.68 -14.73 1.40
N ASP A 613 -3.31 -13.45 1.50
CA ASP A 613 -3.52 -12.57 2.65
C ASP A 613 -4.80 -11.72 2.50
N ALA A 614 -5.37 -11.67 1.28
CA ALA A 614 -6.59 -10.92 1.01
C ALA A 614 -7.79 -11.47 1.81
N PRO A 615 -8.75 -10.60 2.19
CA PRO A 615 -10.02 -11.02 2.78
C PRO A 615 -10.69 -12.10 1.94
N LYS A 616 -11.19 -13.17 2.58
CA LYS A 616 -11.85 -14.27 1.84
C LYS A 616 -13.17 -13.84 1.22
N LYS A 617 -13.82 -12.83 1.79
CA LYS A 617 -15.04 -12.23 1.25
C LYS A 617 -15.16 -10.77 1.66
N ILE A 618 -15.74 -9.94 0.80
CA ILE A 618 -16.14 -8.58 1.12
C ILE A 618 -17.62 -8.46 0.74
N GLU A 619 -18.46 -8.02 1.67
CA GLU A 619 -19.90 -7.84 1.46
C GLU A 619 -20.21 -6.35 1.52
N VAL A 620 -20.72 -5.82 0.40
CA VAL A 620 -20.98 -4.38 0.24
C VAL A 620 -22.48 -4.12 0.27
N HIS A 621 -22.90 -3.20 1.15
CA HIS A 621 -24.29 -2.80 1.34
C HIS A 621 -24.43 -1.30 1.19
N PHE A 622 -25.14 -0.87 0.15
CA PHE A 622 -25.42 0.55 -0.06
C PHE A 622 -26.71 0.97 0.66
N VAL A 623 -26.67 2.11 1.34
CA VAL A 623 -27.86 2.77 1.86
C VAL A 623 -28.74 3.22 0.69
N LYS A 624 -30.02 2.87 0.72
CA LYS A 624 -30.98 3.32 -0.30
C LYS A 624 -31.49 4.71 0.04
N ASN A 625 -31.24 5.69 -0.83
CA ASN A 625 -31.74 7.05 -0.72
C ASN A 625 -31.79 7.74 -2.09
N GLU A 626 -32.30 8.97 -2.13
CA GLU A 626 -32.44 9.81 -3.33
C GLU A 626 -31.43 10.97 -3.36
N ILE A 627 -30.39 10.91 -2.52
CA ILE A 627 -29.37 11.96 -2.45
C ILE A 627 -28.49 11.88 -3.70
N ASP A 628 -28.18 13.03 -4.29
CA ASP A 628 -27.25 13.11 -5.43
C ASP A 628 -25.95 12.33 -5.14
N PRO A 629 -25.35 11.63 -6.13
CA PRO A 629 -24.17 10.81 -5.90
C PRO A 629 -23.01 11.60 -5.28
N THR A 630 -22.38 11.04 -4.26
CA THR A 630 -21.20 11.61 -3.58
C THR A 630 -19.92 10.84 -3.97
N GLY A 631 -18.79 11.10 -3.29
CA GLY A 631 -17.51 10.48 -3.63
C GLY A 631 -17.41 9.01 -3.19
N LEU A 632 -16.88 8.12 -4.04
CA LEU A 632 -16.72 6.68 -3.68
C LEU A 632 -15.29 6.15 -3.84
N GLY A 633 -14.42 6.85 -4.56
CA GLY A 633 -13.06 6.38 -4.83
C GLY A 633 -12.20 6.19 -3.59
N GLU A 634 -12.42 7.00 -2.56
CA GLU A 634 -11.58 7.08 -1.37
C GLU A 634 -12.27 6.58 -0.09
N PRO A 635 -13.57 6.86 0.17
CA PRO A 635 -14.22 6.56 1.46
C PRO A 635 -14.22 5.11 1.96
N PRO A 636 -14.20 4.08 1.10
CA PRO A 636 -14.12 2.69 1.56
C PRO A 636 -12.81 2.33 2.27
N PHE A 637 -11.72 3.08 2.02
CA PHE A 637 -10.39 2.75 2.51
C PHE A 637 -10.21 3.06 4.02
N PRO A 638 -10.46 4.28 4.54
CA PRO A 638 -10.05 4.66 5.89
C PRO A 638 -10.62 3.82 7.05
N PRO A 639 -11.94 3.52 7.11
CA PRO A 639 -12.50 2.85 8.28
C PRO A 639 -12.08 1.37 8.41
N VAL A 640 -11.64 0.73 7.32
CA VAL A 640 -11.17 -0.67 7.38
C VAL A 640 -9.97 -0.82 8.31
N ILE A 641 -9.10 0.20 8.38
CA ILE A 641 -7.90 0.19 9.22
C ILE A 641 -8.27 0.05 10.71
N GLY A 642 -9.23 0.87 11.19
CA GLY A 642 -9.67 0.82 12.58
C GLY A 642 -10.46 -0.46 12.89
N ALA A 643 -11.32 -0.90 11.97
CA ALA A 643 -12.05 -2.16 12.14
C ALA A 643 -11.10 -3.37 12.23
N LEU A 644 -10.04 -3.38 11.41
CA LEU A 644 -8.99 -4.40 11.47
C LEU A 644 -8.21 -4.37 12.79
N ALA A 645 -7.76 -3.19 13.22
CA ALA A 645 -7.04 -3.04 14.50
C ALA A 645 -7.89 -3.52 15.69
N ASN A 646 -9.18 -3.21 15.68
CA ASN A 646 -10.12 -3.64 16.72
C ASN A 646 -10.39 -5.16 16.68
N ALA A 647 -10.48 -5.76 15.48
CA ALA A 647 -10.60 -7.21 15.34
C ALA A 647 -9.33 -7.92 15.82
N MET A 648 -8.15 -7.37 15.48
CA MET A 648 -6.86 -7.85 15.97
C MET A 648 -6.74 -7.74 17.48
N TYR A 649 -7.23 -6.66 18.08
CA TYR A 649 -7.31 -6.55 19.54
C TYR A 649 -8.12 -7.69 20.16
N LYS A 650 -9.32 -7.97 19.64
CA LYS A 650 -10.15 -9.07 20.15
C LYS A 650 -9.50 -10.44 19.95
N ALA A 651 -8.61 -10.60 18.97
CA ALA A 651 -7.90 -11.85 18.72
C ALA A 651 -6.64 -12.03 19.57
N TYR A 652 -5.84 -10.97 19.73
CA TYR A 652 -4.53 -11.03 20.39
C TYR A 652 -4.55 -10.53 21.84
N GLY A 653 -5.65 -9.93 22.29
CA GLY A 653 -5.76 -9.35 23.64
C GLY A 653 -4.93 -8.08 23.87
N LYS A 654 -4.31 -7.53 22.82
CA LYS A 654 -3.52 -6.29 22.87
C LYS A 654 -3.92 -5.32 21.76
N ARG A 655 -3.94 -4.03 22.08
CA ARG A 655 -4.25 -2.97 21.13
C ARG A 655 -3.04 -2.71 20.22
N PHE A 656 -3.30 -2.23 19.01
CA PHE A 656 -2.29 -1.95 17.99
C PHE A 656 -2.29 -0.46 17.67
N TYR A 657 -1.14 0.19 17.73
CA TYR A 657 -1.06 1.66 17.73
C TYR A 657 -0.23 2.21 16.55
N HIS A 658 0.74 1.44 16.07
CA HIS A 658 1.68 1.85 15.05
C HIS A 658 1.55 0.95 13.82
N GLN A 659 1.22 1.57 12.68
CA GLN A 659 1.25 0.89 11.40
C GLN A 659 2.70 0.74 10.92
N PRO A 660 3.05 -0.32 10.17
CA PRO A 660 2.21 -1.48 9.88
C PRO A 660 2.05 -2.40 11.11
N PHE A 661 0.82 -2.88 11.36
CA PHE A 661 0.48 -3.63 12.56
C PHE A 661 1.18 -4.99 12.67
N LEU A 662 1.61 -5.59 11.55
CA LEU A 662 2.34 -6.86 11.63
C LEU A 662 3.71 -6.69 12.28
N GLY A 663 4.32 -5.51 12.19
CA GLY A 663 5.56 -5.20 12.93
C GLY A 663 5.34 -5.23 14.45
N GLU A 664 4.12 -4.95 14.90
CA GLU A 664 3.71 -5.09 16.31
C GLU A 664 3.21 -6.50 16.65
N CYS A 665 2.84 -7.31 15.65
CA CYS A 665 2.67 -8.76 15.78
C CYS A 665 4.03 -9.46 15.93
N ALA A 666 4.89 -8.98 16.84
CA ALA A 666 5.92 -9.84 17.39
C ALA A 666 5.21 -11.07 17.95
N SER A 667 5.62 -12.26 17.48
CA SER A 667 5.42 -13.49 18.27
C SER A 667 5.89 -13.15 19.69
N PRO A 668 5.14 -13.49 20.74
CA PRO A 668 5.48 -13.08 22.09
C PRO A 668 6.96 -13.31 22.32
N GLU A 669 7.69 -12.25 22.71
CA GLU A 669 9.07 -12.40 23.17
C GLU A 669 9.07 -13.57 24.15
N PRO A 670 9.89 -14.61 23.93
CA PRO A 670 9.89 -15.75 24.82
C PRO A 670 10.11 -15.25 26.24
N THR A 671 9.22 -15.60 27.18
CA THR A 671 9.35 -15.21 28.58
C THR A 671 10.74 -15.61 29.09
N LYS A 672 11.56 -14.64 29.53
CA LYS A 672 12.91 -14.88 30.05
C LYS A 672 12.85 -15.02 31.57
N TYR A 673 13.44 -16.09 32.11
CA TYR A 673 13.62 -16.35 33.53
C TYR A 673 15.08 -16.11 33.90
N THR A 674 15.31 -15.38 35.00
CA THR A 674 16.65 -15.22 35.59
C THR A 674 16.81 -16.22 36.72
N ILE A 675 17.73 -17.18 36.56
CA ILE A 675 18.13 -18.12 37.60
C ILE A 675 19.30 -17.51 38.38
N THR A 676 19.11 -17.36 39.69
CA THR A 676 20.14 -16.89 40.62
C THR A 676 20.66 -18.04 41.46
N PHE A 677 21.89 -17.92 41.95
CA PHE A 677 22.58 -18.99 42.66
C PHE A 677 23.00 -18.53 44.06
N ASN A 678 22.65 -19.31 45.08
CA ASN A 678 23.18 -19.13 46.42
C ASN A 678 24.33 -20.12 46.64
N SER A 679 25.56 -19.61 46.73
CA SER A 679 26.77 -20.43 46.91
C SER A 679 27.01 -20.87 48.37
N ASN A 680 26.11 -20.51 49.30
CA ASN A 680 26.25 -20.75 50.73
C ASN A 680 27.61 -20.27 51.29
N GLY A 681 28.01 -19.04 50.93
CA GLY A 681 29.28 -18.42 51.33
C GLY A 681 30.52 -18.86 50.53
N GLY A 682 30.34 -19.55 49.40
CA GLY A 682 31.39 -19.79 48.41
C GLY A 682 31.55 -18.66 47.39
N SER A 683 32.43 -18.85 46.39
CA SER A 683 32.66 -17.90 45.30
C SER A 683 31.36 -17.46 44.59
N ASN A 684 31.31 -16.22 44.10
CA ASN A 684 30.15 -15.68 43.40
C ASN A 684 29.87 -16.43 42.09
N ILE A 685 28.58 -16.68 41.80
CA ILE A 685 28.12 -17.38 40.60
C ILE A 685 27.19 -16.44 39.82
N ALA A 686 27.49 -16.23 38.54
CA ALA A 686 26.70 -15.36 37.68
C ALA A 686 25.29 -15.91 37.45
N ASN A 687 24.32 -14.99 37.32
CA ASN A 687 22.95 -15.35 36.97
C ASN A 687 22.88 -15.94 35.56
N ILE A 688 21.97 -16.89 35.33
CA ILE A 688 21.69 -17.46 34.02
C ILE A 688 20.33 -16.98 33.56
N ILE A 689 20.24 -16.47 32.33
CA ILE A 689 18.98 -16.07 31.69
C ILE A 689 18.51 -17.22 30.80
N VAL A 690 17.27 -17.69 31.00
CA VAL A 690 16.69 -18.84 30.29
C VAL A 690 15.36 -18.45 29.67
N ILE A 691 15.14 -18.85 28.43
CA ILE A 691 13.85 -18.68 27.74
C ILE A 691 12.87 -19.77 28.21
N SER A 692 11.61 -19.42 28.43
CA SER A 692 10.54 -20.35 28.79
C SER A 692 10.48 -21.54 27.84
N GLY A 693 10.53 -22.75 28.41
CA GLY A 693 10.59 -24.02 27.67
C GLY A 693 12.00 -24.54 27.38
N ASN A 694 13.05 -23.73 27.55
CA ASN A 694 14.45 -24.16 27.41
C ASN A 694 15.03 -24.68 28.73
N LYS A 695 16.06 -25.53 28.64
CA LYS A 695 16.84 -25.99 29.81
C LYS A 695 17.98 -25.02 30.14
N ALA A 696 18.27 -24.84 31.43
CA ALA A 696 19.39 -24.04 31.91
C ALA A 696 20.72 -24.83 31.86
N SER A 697 21.83 -24.17 31.53
CA SER A 697 23.16 -24.77 31.65
C SER A 697 23.57 -24.92 33.12
N LYS A 698 24.33 -25.98 33.45
CA LYS A 698 24.89 -26.15 34.78
C LYS A 698 25.86 -24.98 35.08
N PRO A 699 25.73 -24.26 36.20
CA PRO A 699 26.68 -23.21 36.59
C PRO A 699 28.02 -23.81 37.02
N THR A 700 29.06 -22.98 37.07
CA THR A 700 30.35 -23.35 37.66
C THR A 700 30.19 -23.72 39.14
N ASN A 701 30.90 -24.74 39.60
CA ASN A 701 30.85 -25.12 41.02
C ASN A 701 31.55 -24.02 41.85
N PRO A 702 30.93 -23.54 42.95
CA PRO A 702 31.54 -22.56 43.82
C PRO A 702 32.66 -23.19 44.65
N THR A 703 33.67 -22.38 44.99
CA THR A 703 34.77 -22.79 45.86
C THR A 703 34.67 -22.10 47.23
N ARG A 704 34.97 -22.83 48.31
CA ARG A 704 35.05 -22.31 49.68
C ARG A 704 36.17 -23.02 50.45
N THR A 705 37.12 -22.26 51.00
CA THR A 705 38.27 -22.81 51.74
C THR A 705 37.82 -23.71 52.89
N GLY A 706 38.35 -24.94 52.94
CA GLY A 706 38.03 -25.94 53.97
C GLY A 706 36.78 -26.79 53.69
N TYR A 707 36.12 -26.62 52.54
CA TYR A 707 34.90 -27.34 52.18
C TYR A 707 35.02 -27.97 50.78
N THR A 708 34.39 -29.14 50.58
CA THR A 708 34.26 -29.79 49.27
C THR A 708 32.86 -29.55 48.73
N PHE A 709 32.75 -29.09 47.49
CA PHE A 709 31.46 -28.92 46.83
C PHE A 709 30.80 -30.29 46.57
N VAL A 710 29.58 -30.49 47.06
CA VAL A 710 28.84 -31.74 46.91
C VAL A 710 27.96 -31.69 45.65
N ALA A 711 26.97 -30.80 45.60
CA ALA A 711 26.05 -30.69 44.48
C ALA A 711 25.31 -29.34 44.49
N TRP A 712 24.66 -29.03 43.37
CA TRP A 712 23.63 -28.00 43.29
C TRP A 712 22.27 -28.61 43.67
N TYR A 713 21.43 -27.83 44.33
CA TYR A 713 20.07 -28.23 44.72
C TYR A 713 19.08 -27.17 44.24
N LYS A 714 17.83 -27.58 43.98
CA LYS A 714 16.79 -26.67 43.44
C LYS A 714 16.11 -25.85 44.54
N GLU A 715 16.36 -26.19 45.80
CA GLU A 715 15.75 -25.58 46.98
C GLU A 715 16.73 -25.52 48.17
N ALA A 716 16.37 -24.74 49.20
CA ALA A 716 17.24 -24.43 50.33
C ALA A 716 17.42 -25.62 51.31
N GLU A 717 16.48 -26.56 51.29
CA GLU A 717 16.44 -27.75 52.14
C GLU A 717 17.29 -28.90 51.59
N PHE A 718 17.93 -28.70 50.44
CA PHE A 718 18.86 -29.64 49.79
C PHE A 718 18.28 -31.05 49.55
N SER A 719 16.99 -31.15 49.26
CA SER A 719 16.28 -32.43 49.12
C SER A 719 16.39 -33.03 47.71
N ASN A 720 16.54 -32.17 46.69
CA ASN A 720 16.52 -32.51 45.28
C ASN A 720 17.75 -31.92 44.58
N ALA A 721 18.73 -32.79 44.32
CA ALA A 721 19.92 -32.42 43.58
C ALA A 721 19.55 -32.02 42.13
N TRP A 722 20.13 -30.92 41.65
CA TRP A 722 20.04 -30.52 40.25
C TRP A 722 20.99 -31.40 39.42
N THR A 723 20.42 -32.43 38.79
CA THR A 723 21.14 -33.46 38.02
C THR A 723 21.12 -33.26 36.49
N GLU A 724 20.30 -32.35 35.95
CA GLU A 724 20.26 -32.07 34.52
C GLU A 724 21.49 -31.27 34.07
N VAL A 725 22.39 -31.92 33.32
CA VAL A 725 23.58 -31.31 32.73
C VAL A 725 23.42 -31.24 31.21
N THR A 726 23.35 -30.03 30.66
CA THR A 726 23.71 -29.80 29.26
C THR A 726 24.84 -28.79 29.23
N THR A 727 26.06 -29.27 29.01
CA THR A 727 27.24 -28.48 28.66
C THR A 727 27.11 -28.04 27.21
N VAL A 728 27.07 -26.73 26.94
CA VAL A 728 27.29 -26.22 25.58
C VAL A 728 28.80 -26.14 25.36
N GLY A 729 29.38 -27.25 24.90
CA GLY A 729 30.60 -27.20 24.09
C GLY A 729 30.29 -26.61 22.72
N THR A 730 31.31 -26.24 21.95
CA THR A 730 31.19 -25.78 20.55
C THR A 730 30.08 -26.52 19.81
N ILE A 731 29.10 -25.76 19.33
CA ILE A 731 27.79 -26.23 18.82
C ILE A 731 27.95 -27.28 17.71
N PHE A 732 28.99 -27.13 16.88
CA PHE A 732 29.61 -28.14 16.01
C PHE A 732 30.97 -27.61 15.52
N SER A 733 31.84 -28.48 15.00
CA SER A 733 33.15 -28.09 14.44
C SER A 733 33.02 -27.25 13.16
N ALA A 734 33.97 -26.33 12.95
CA ALA A 734 34.12 -25.65 11.66
C ALA A 734 34.25 -26.68 10.53
N ARG A 735 33.52 -26.46 9.44
CA ARG A 735 33.39 -27.42 8.34
C ARG A 735 33.24 -26.72 6.99
N SER A 736 33.61 -27.43 5.92
CA SER A 736 33.44 -26.97 4.53
C SER A 736 32.64 -28.00 3.71
N ALA A 737 32.15 -27.58 2.54
CA ALA A 737 31.35 -28.41 1.62
C ALA A 737 30.08 -29.05 2.23
N ALA A 738 29.59 -28.52 3.36
CA ALA A 738 28.30 -28.87 3.93
C ALA A 738 27.18 -28.16 3.17
N GLN A 739 25.98 -28.75 3.17
CA GLN A 739 24.79 -28.16 2.54
C GLN A 739 23.85 -27.59 3.60
N LEU A 740 23.18 -26.48 3.28
CA LEU A 740 22.19 -25.86 4.15
C LEU A 740 20.83 -25.85 3.44
N VAL A 741 19.81 -26.41 4.08
CA VAL A 741 18.42 -26.39 3.58
C VAL A 741 17.48 -25.86 4.65
N VAL A 742 16.36 -25.26 4.22
CA VAL A 742 15.28 -24.85 5.13
C VAL A 742 14.11 -25.80 4.95
N PHE A 743 13.69 -26.47 6.03
CA PHE A 743 12.64 -27.49 5.98
C PHE A 743 11.66 -27.34 7.15
N THR A 744 10.37 -27.59 6.87
CA THR A 744 9.31 -27.61 7.87
C THR A 744 8.80 -29.04 7.99
N LYS A 745 9.08 -29.70 9.12
CA LYS A 745 8.49 -31.01 9.42
C LYS A 745 6.97 -30.86 9.49
N SER A 746 6.22 -31.87 9.01
CA SER A 746 4.76 -31.85 9.06
C SER A 746 4.27 -31.59 10.49
N GLY A 747 3.48 -30.52 10.70
CA GLY A 747 3.00 -30.09 12.02
C GLY A 747 4.05 -29.42 12.92
N GLY A 748 5.28 -29.17 12.44
CA GLY A 748 6.37 -28.56 13.18
C GLY A 748 6.72 -27.14 12.74
N THR A 749 7.70 -26.54 13.41
CA THR A 749 8.28 -25.24 13.05
C THR A 749 9.31 -25.38 11.93
N GLN A 750 9.45 -24.32 11.12
CA GLN A 750 10.48 -24.25 10.09
C GLN A 750 11.87 -24.15 10.75
N LYS A 751 12.84 -24.93 10.26
CA LYS A 751 14.22 -24.90 10.75
C LYS A 751 15.21 -24.88 9.58
N MET A 752 16.40 -24.33 9.83
CA MET A 752 17.59 -24.56 9.01
C MET A 752 18.19 -25.92 9.36
N TYR A 753 18.66 -26.67 8.36
CA TYR A 753 19.35 -27.94 8.51
C TYR A 753 20.69 -27.90 7.78
N LEU A 754 21.78 -28.01 8.53
CA LEU A 754 23.15 -28.16 8.05
C LEU A 754 23.47 -29.65 7.93
N ILE A 755 23.84 -30.10 6.73
CA ILE A 755 23.91 -31.51 6.37
C ILE A 755 25.31 -31.83 5.83
N GLY A 756 26.00 -32.77 6.50
CA GLY A 756 27.27 -33.36 6.05
C GLY A 756 28.45 -32.38 5.97
N GLY A 757 29.33 -32.60 4.99
CA GLY A 757 30.55 -31.83 4.76
C GLY A 757 31.80 -32.50 5.34
N HIS A 758 32.88 -31.76 5.51
CA HIS A 758 34.06 -32.23 6.24
C HIS A 758 34.60 -31.17 7.19
N ASP A 759 35.15 -31.60 8.32
CA ASP A 759 35.75 -30.71 9.32
C ASP A 759 37.14 -30.19 8.91
N VAL A 760 37.74 -29.36 9.76
CA VAL A 760 39.08 -28.79 9.55
C VAL A 760 40.20 -29.83 9.43
N ASN A 761 39.97 -31.07 9.88
CA ASN A 761 40.91 -32.19 9.76
C ASN A 761 40.61 -33.07 8.53
N SER A 762 39.73 -32.61 7.62
CA SER A 762 39.22 -33.37 6.48
C SER A 762 38.45 -34.64 6.86
N THR A 763 37.97 -34.74 8.11
CA THR A 763 37.07 -35.81 8.55
C THR A 763 35.71 -35.57 7.91
N ARG A 764 35.20 -36.57 7.19
CA ARG A 764 33.91 -36.47 6.51
C ARG A 764 32.79 -36.67 7.52
N LEU A 765 31.69 -35.98 7.32
CA LEU A 765 30.59 -35.92 8.27
C LEU A 765 29.32 -36.43 7.61
N ASN A 766 28.50 -37.14 8.37
CA ASN A 766 27.12 -37.47 8.03
C ASN A 766 26.12 -36.96 9.07
N ASP A 767 26.55 -36.04 9.95
CA ASP A 767 25.66 -35.44 10.92
C ASP A 767 24.74 -34.41 10.26
N VAL A 768 23.52 -34.33 10.78
CA VAL A 768 22.53 -33.30 10.42
C VAL A 768 22.26 -32.46 11.66
N ARG A 769 22.51 -31.16 11.54
CA ARG A 769 22.31 -30.17 12.60
C ARG A 769 21.14 -29.28 12.23
N SER A 770 20.19 -29.06 13.13
CA SER A 770 19.07 -28.15 12.88
C SER A 770 19.06 -26.95 13.82
N SER A 771 18.52 -25.82 13.35
CA SER A 771 18.32 -24.61 14.16
C SER A 771 17.06 -23.87 13.72
N ALA A 772 16.25 -23.42 14.68
CA ALA A 772 15.07 -22.59 14.42
C ALA A 772 15.39 -21.08 14.39
N ASP A 773 16.51 -20.69 14.99
CA ASP A 773 16.86 -19.29 15.31
C ASP A 773 18.26 -18.87 14.81
N GLY A 774 19.05 -19.82 14.28
CA GLY A 774 20.44 -19.61 13.85
C GLY A 774 21.47 -19.61 14.97
N SER A 775 21.04 -19.54 16.23
CA SER A 775 21.92 -19.45 17.41
C SER A 775 21.95 -20.74 18.21
N SER A 776 20.88 -21.52 18.19
CA SER A 776 20.71 -22.78 18.92
C SER A 776 20.67 -23.94 17.95
N TRP A 777 21.59 -24.92 18.06
CA TRP A 777 21.60 -26.06 17.15
C TRP A 777 21.49 -27.42 17.84
N VAL A 778 20.77 -28.33 17.19
CA VAL A 778 20.50 -29.69 17.65
C VAL A 778 21.08 -30.68 16.65
N ASN A 779 21.79 -31.71 17.11
CA ASN A 779 22.20 -32.83 16.26
C ASN A 779 21.05 -33.83 16.11
N GLU A 780 20.30 -33.71 15.02
CA GLU A 780 19.13 -34.54 14.72
C GLU A 780 19.50 -36.01 14.52
N THR A 781 20.77 -36.27 14.17
CA THR A 781 21.27 -37.63 13.92
C THR A 781 22.04 -38.24 15.09
N ALA A 782 22.12 -37.59 16.26
CA ALA A 782 22.97 -38.04 17.37
C ALA A 782 22.73 -39.52 17.77
N ASN A 783 21.46 -39.96 17.72
CA ASN A 783 21.04 -41.30 18.10
C ASN A 783 20.47 -42.11 16.92
N SER A 784 20.70 -41.67 15.69
CA SER A 784 20.15 -42.34 14.51
C SER A 784 21.07 -43.48 14.04
N THR A 785 20.48 -44.66 13.82
CA THR A 785 21.13 -45.82 13.19
C THR A 785 20.97 -45.85 11.67
N SER A 786 20.17 -44.95 11.09
CA SER A 786 19.89 -44.88 9.66
C SER A 786 20.33 -43.52 9.10
N LYS A 787 21.56 -43.48 8.58
CA LYS A 787 22.20 -42.28 8.01
C LYS A 787 22.83 -42.61 6.66
N PHE A 788 22.95 -41.59 5.82
CA PHE A 788 23.82 -41.65 4.65
C PHE A 788 25.29 -41.78 5.09
N THR A 789 26.14 -42.33 4.21
CA THR A 789 27.57 -42.48 4.51
C THR A 789 28.25 -41.12 4.67
N GLU A 790 29.29 -41.04 5.52
CA GLU A 790 30.11 -39.84 5.68
C GLU A 790 30.62 -39.33 4.33
N ARG A 791 30.29 -38.08 3.99
CA ARG A 791 30.55 -37.52 2.66
C ARG A 791 30.62 -35.99 2.64
N TYR A 792 31.23 -35.47 1.60
CA TYR A 792 31.32 -34.04 1.29
C TYR A 792 31.01 -33.80 -0.20
N LEU A 793 30.76 -32.54 -0.59
CA LEU A 793 30.37 -32.16 -1.96
C LEU A 793 29.11 -32.87 -2.48
N ASN A 794 28.24 -33.31 -1.55
CA ASN A 794 26.89 -33.74 -1.87
C ASN A 794 26.01 -32.53 -2.18
N SER A 795 24.91 -32.76 -2.88
CA SER A 795 23.84 -31.77 -3.02
C SER A 795 22.71 -32.07 -2.04
N ALA A 796 22.05 -31.03 -1.51
CA ALA A 796 20.87 -31.20 -0.68
C ALA A 796 19.77 -30.21 -1.05
N LEU A 797 18.52 -30.66 -1.00
CA LEU A 797 17.35 -29.85 -1.35
C LEU A 797 16.09 -30.33 -0.61
N VAL A 798 15.04 -29.52 -0.65
CA VAL A 798 13.71 -29.89 -0.16
C VAL A 798 12.77 -30.09 -1.35
N PHE A 799 12.16 -31.26 -1.45
CA PHE A 799 11.19 -31.61 -2.49
C PHE A 799 10.16 -32.60 -1.96
N ASN A 800 8.89 -32.43 -2.33
CA ASN A 800 7.77 -33.28 -1.86
C ASN A 800 7.76 -33.52 -0.35
N ASN A 801 7.95 -32.45 0.43
CA ASN A 801 7.92 -32.47 1.90
C ASN A 801 8.95 -33.43 2.54
N LYS A 802 10.08 -33.66 1.86
CA LYS A 802 11.25 -34.36 2.37
C LYS A 802 12.52 -33.55 2.07
N MET A 803 13.51 -33.68 2.93
CA MET A 803 14.90 -33.32 2.62
C MET A 803 15.53 -34.45 1.81
N TRP A 804 16.38 -34.10 0.85
CA TRP A 804 17.08 -35.04 0.00
C TRP A 804 18.58 -34.78 0.06
N VAL A 805 19.39 -35.85 0.06
CA VAL A 805 20.84 -35.83 -0.12
C VAL A 805 21.15 -36.65 -1.36
N ILE A 806 21.83 -36.05 -2.32
CA ILE A 806 22.11 -36.65 -3.63
C ILE A 806 23.62 -36.65 -3.86
N GLY A 807 24.18 -37.84 -4.08
CA GLY A 807 25.58 -38.08 -4.40
C GLY A 807 26.58 -37.56 -3.36
N GLY A 808 27.75 -37.12 -3.82
CA GLY A 808 28.87 -36.64 -3.00
C GLY A 808 30.12 -37.52 -3.14
N ALA A 809 31.09 -37.36 -2.25
CA ALA A 809 32.30 -38.17 -2.22
C ALA A 809 32.69 -38.58 -0.79
N ASP A 810 33.25 -39.78 -0.63
CA ASP A 810 33.75 -40.33 0.65
C ASP A 810 35.29 -40.45 0.69
N GLY A 811 35.96 -39.60 -0.07
CA GLY A 811 37.39 -39.67 -0.35
C GLY A 811 37.60 -39.69 -1.85
N THR A 812 38.27 -40.72 -2.36
CA THR A 812 38.45 -40.90 -3.81
C THR A 812 37.21 -41.51 -4.49
N ASN A 813 36.27 -42.10 -3.73
CA ASN A 813 35.06 -42.68 -4.32
C ASN A 813 33.95 -41.64 -4.34
N LYS A 814 33.34 -41.49 -5.51
CA LYS A 814 32.14 -40.70 -5.70
C LYS A 814 30.92 -41.57 -5.44
N ARG A 815 29.88 -40.96 -4.88
CA ARG A 815 28.62 -41.61 -4.53
C ARG A 815 27.55 -41.20 -5.51
N ASP A 816 26.71 -42.15 -5.90
CA ASP A 816 25.55 -41.98 -6.78
C ASP A 816 24.25 -42.44 -6.10
N ASP A 817 24.26 -42.67 -4.80
CA ASP A 817 23.06 -42.96 -4.02
C ASP A 817 22.25 -41.69 -3.73
N VAL A 818 20.96 -41.89 -3.45
CA VAL A 818 20.00 -40.85 -3.09
C VAL A 818 19.33 -41.22 -1.78
N TRP A 819 19.35 -40.26 -0.84
CA TRP A 819 18.74 -40.41 0.47
C TRP A 819 17.67 -39.36 0.70
N SER A 820 16.63 -39.71 1.45
CA SER A 820 15.60 -38.77 1.87
C SER A 820 15.32 -38.84 3.36
N SER A 821 14.80 -37.75 3.93
CA SER A 821 14.33 -37.70 5.32
C SER A 821 13.15 -36.74 5.47
N SER A 822 12.15 -37.13 6.25
CA SER A 822 11.00 -36.28 6.61
C SER A 822 11.17 -35.56 7.96
N ASP A 823 12.26 -35.80 8.69
CA ASP A 823 12.47 -35.25 10.04
C ASP A 823 13.91 -34.81 10.33
N GLY A 824 14.87 -35.10 9.46
CA GLY A 824 16.28 -34.77 9.61
C GLY A 824 17.09 -35.77 10.43
N GLY A 825 16.44 -36.66 11.17
CA GLY A 825 17.08 -37.67 12.01
C GLY A 825 17.12 -39.05 11.37
N THR A 826 16.03 -39.46 10.72
CA THR A 826 15.90 -40.78 10.07
C THR A 826 16.05 -40.61 8.57
N TRP A 827 17.09 -41.21 7.99
CA TRP A 827 17.36 -41.15 6.55
C TRP A 827 17.09 -42.50 5.90
N THR A 828 16.34 -42.48 4.79
CA THR A 828 16.02 -43.65 3.96
C THR A 828 16.80 -43.57 2.67
N GLN A 829 17.50 -44.64 2.30
CA GLN A 829 18.12 -44.75 0.98
C GLN A 829 17.02 -45.05 -0.03
N GLU A 830 16.70 -44.07 -0.87
CA GLU A 830 15.64 -44.17 -1.89
C GLU A 830 16.20 -44.78 -3.17
N VAL A 831 17.49 -44.55 -3.46
CA VAL A 831 18.19 -45.11 -4.62
C VAL A 831 19.59 -45.53 -4.19
N GLU A 832 19.94 -46.79 -4.45
CA GLU A 832 21.27 -47.34 -4.13
C GLU A 832 22.35 -46.92 -5.13
N ASN A 833 22.02 -46.93 -6.43
CA ASN A 833 22.91 -46.53 -7.51
C ASN A 833 22.12 -45.74 -8.58
N ALA A 834 22.18 -44.42 -8.55
CA ALA A 834 21.45 -43.58 -9.48
C ALA A 834 22.26 -43.35 -10.76
N SER A 835 21.62 -43.52 -11.93
CA SER A 835 22.27 -43.39 -13.24
C SER A 835 22.56 -41.93 -13.66
N PHE A 836 23.08 -41.07 -12.78
CA PHE A 836 23.47 -39.68 -13.07
C PHE A 836 24.83 -39.59 -13.82
N LEU A 837 24.99 -40.40 -14.88
CA LEU A 837 26.25 -40.72 -15.56
C LEU A 837 26.81 -39.57 -16.43
N THR A 838 28.14 -39.41 -16.51
CA THR A 838 28.82 -38.57 -17.50
C THR A 838 28.77 -39.19 -18.90
N LYS A 839 28.62 -38.36 -19.95
CA LYS A 839 28.40 -38.80 -21.34
C LYS A 839 29.70 -39.12 -22.09
N SER A 840 30.85 -39.22 -21.42
CA SER A 840 32.16 -39.41 -22.07
C SER A 840 32.83 -40.72 -21.65
N ASN A 841 32.96 -41.63 -22.62
CA ASN A 841 33.83 -42.81 -22.71
C ASN A 841 33.76 -43.85 -21.59
N SER A 842 33.07 -44.97 -21.87
CA SER A 842 33.16 -46.35 -21.32
C SER A 842 33.25 -46.61 -19.80
N ASP A 843 33.56 -45.63 -18.96
CA ASP A 843 33.61 -45.72 -17.51
C ASP A 843 32.41 -44.98 -16.91
N LYS A 844 31.46 -45.75 -16.39
CA LYS A 844 30.29 -45.25 -15.67
C LYS A 844 30.70 -44.77 -14.28
N THR A 845 31.22 -43.55 -14.15
CA THR A 845 31.62 -43.01 -12.84
C THR A 845 30.56 -42.09 -12.25
N ALA A 846 30.28 -42.25 -10.95
CA ALA A 846 29.48 -41.30 -10.15
C ALA A 846 30.05 -39.86 -10.22
N ARG A 847 29.26 -38.85 -9.85
CA ARG A 847 29.66 -37.43 -9.85
C ARG A 847 29.62 -36.84 -8.44
N SER A 848 30.38 -35.77 -8.20
CA SER A 848 30.30 -34.94 -6.98
C SER A 848 30.32 -33.46 -7.35
N ASP A 849 30.03 -32.55 -6.40
CA ASP A 849 30.13 -31.09 -6.61
C ASP A 849 29.18 -30.55 -7.72
N PHE A 850 28.05 -31.22 -7.92
CA PHE A 850 26.98 -30.76 -8.81
C PHE A 850 25.93 -30.00 -8.01
N SER A 851 25.19 -29.13 -8.67
CA SER A 851 24.07 -28.41 -8.07
C SER A 851 22.75 -29.06 -8.44
N THR A 852 21.76 -28.89 -7.56
CA THR A 852 20.38 -29.34 -7.79
C THR A 852 19.40 -28.18 -7.68
N ILE A 853 18.36 -28.18 -8.51
CA ILE A 853 17.20 -27.28 -8.36
C ILE A 853 15.89 -28.05 -8.47
N VAL A 854 14.85 -27.54 -7.83
CA VAL A 854 13.46 -27.94 -8.09
C VAL A 854 12.84 -26.95 -9.08
N PHE A 855 12.40 -27.44 -10.23
CA PHE A 855 11.63 -26.67 -11.20
C PHE A 855 10.52 -27.54 -11.78
N ASP A 856 9.33 -26.99 -11.98
CA ASP A 856 8.18 -27.71 -12.56
C ASP A 856 7.95 -29.13 -11.99
N LYS A 857 7.94 -29.24 -10.66
CA LYS A 857 7.76 -30.51 -9.91
C LYS A 857 8.79 -31.61 -10.25
N LYS A 858 9.98 -31.24 -10.71
CA LYS A 858 11.09 -32.16 -10.99
C LYS A 858 12.38 -31.65 -10.34
N ILE A 859 13.27 -32.59 -10.00
CA ILE A 859 14.63 -32.30 -9.56
C ILE A 859 15.53 -32.32 -10.80
N TYR A 860 16.26 -31.23 -11.03
CA TYR A 860 17.27 -31.13 -12.07
C TYR A 860 18.66 -31.12 -11.43
N LEU A 861 19.61 -31.83 -12.04
CA LEU A 861 21.03 -31.87 -11.66
C LEU A 861 21.84 -31.20 -12.78
N TRP A 862 22.77 -30.29 -12.45
CA TRP A 862 23.69 -29.70 -13.43
C TRP A 862 25.12 -29.54 -12.89
N GLY A 863 26.08 -29.59 -13.81
CA GLY A 863 27.51 -29.47 -13.50
C GLY A 863 28.08 -30.75 -12.85
N GLY A 864 29.04 -30.54 -11.94
CA GLY A 864 29.76 -31.60 -11.23
C GLY A 864 31.06 -32.05 -11.90
N LYS A 865 31.90 -32.70 -11.09
CA LYS A 865 33.19 -33.28 -11.48
C LYS A 865 33.14 -34.80 -11.46
#